data_AF-A0A1F2K8G6-F1
#
_entry.id   AF-A0A1F2K8G6-F1
#
_cell.length_a   1.000
_cell.length_b   1.000
_cell.length_c   1.000
_cell.angle_alpha   90.00
_cell.angle_beta   90.00
_cell.angle_gamma   90.00
#
_symmetry.space_group_name_H-M   'P 1'
#
loop_
_entity.id
_entity.type
_entity.pdbx_description
1 polymer ?
#
loop_
_entity_poly.entity_id
_entity_poly.type
_entity_poly.pdbx_seq_one_letter_code
_entity_poly.pdbx_strand_id
1 'polypeptide(L)'
;MIKKLILSTVLAYAGTTCVIAQQPTFLSHPTLSPDGKEMVFSYEGDLWKVGSQGGVAVRLTGMEGNEINPRISPDGKWLAFSANQNGNMDVYVMPLAGGDIRQLTSHDASDEVDSWSWDSKSLYFTSSRYNRMSAYQVALDGGTATRLFPHVFNYISNVVPTPSGELLFNDSWEGYSSANRKRYKGAFNPDIKSYNPKTKAFQQYTDYIGKDFWPTVDQKGNIFYVSDESNGEYNLYQLTGKSKTQLTSFQESIKRPFVAADGTKVAFEKGYQLYIYDVNGKKTVQPNIALNRNQVLGKLKEFNISGNISNFDVSPDGKKMAFVSRGELFVSDIEGKFVRQMPGQGERVMEVKWLKDSKTLLYSQTYQGYQNWFSRTADGKGEVKQLTLDLRNNRDITCNADRTKAVYLSGRDEVRILDLTSLKSQTVVKDEIWAFQNSSPSFSPDGNYLLFTAMRNFEQDIFVYNLKNEQTTNLTNTGVTEAAPYWSPDGKYIYFASNRTKPSYPTGMQNSSIFRMALTNFDQPYRSAKFDELFVTPEKKDTTVNKTGTAKKEAGAKDKKKNDVDKGKPTAIPIAEPKKAGLVQLDLEGLRDRIEQVSPAFGTQSNPLVIQKGDKSYLFYSSNHEGKYSTYRTVYELFAPTKTEKVADGGMENFVESAGKYFVLTRGTIQKYNLDLNKLDAVTMSFKFNRDLEKEFNQMFYETWANLEENYYDSNFHGVDWVAIKKKYEKYLPGINDRTDLRILLNDMLGELNSSHLGFSSMGQEERKPFGFVTNEIGVTYDSSNPYEISYIVPNGPAAKKEADIHAGDILIAINGTKLNTQADRDSYFTWPSLEEEIQLTLNRNGKEIQTNIRPVSSAVFRDLLYDQWIRDNRSRVDQLSSNKIAYSHMKNMSDTELQRFLIDMAEQENNKQGIILDLRYNTGGNVHDEVLRFLSQRPYLQWQYRGGKRAPQSNFAPSAKPIVLLINEQSLSDAEMTAAGFKALKLGKIIGNETYRWIIFTSAKGLVDGSNYRLPSWGCYTLDGQDLEQTGVAPDILVKNTVQDRMENKDPQLERAIKEILDSIK
;
A
#
# COMPACT_ATOMS: atom_id res chain seq x y z
N MET A 1 54.39 1.01 59.16
CA MET A 1 53.79 -0.31 58.87
C MET A 1 52.46 -0.20 58.11
N ILE A 2 52.27 0.77 57.21
CA ILE A 2 51.07 0.94 56.37
C ILE A 2 51.51 1.62 55.06
N LYS A 3 52.16 0.86 54.16
CA LYS A 3 52.48 1.33 52.79
C LYS A 3 52.76 0.22 51.78
N LYS A 4 52.47 -1.05 52.14
CA LYS A 4 52.63 -2.22 51.25
C LYS A 4 51.34 -3.01 50.99
N LEU A 5 50.17 -2.50 51.42
CA LEU A 5 48.89 -3.22 51.28
C LEU A 5 47.89 -2.59 50.28
N ILE A 6 48.27 -1.50 49.59
CA ILE A 6 47.35 -0.77 48.67
C ILE A 6 47.71 -0.99 47.20
N LEU A 7 48.92 -1.50 46.90
CA LEU A 7 49.34 -1.74 45.51
C LEU A 7 48.88 -3.11 44.96
N SER A 8 48.37 -4.01 45.81
CA SER A 8 47.94 -5.35 45.41
C SER A 8 46.45 -5.44 45.05
N THR A 9 45.64 -4.45 45.44
CA THR A 9 44.18 -4.48 45.28
C THR A 9 43.67 -3.65 44.10
N VAL A 10 44.53 -2.82 43.48
CA VAL A 10 44.16 -2.02 42.29
C VAL A 10 44.52 -2.72 40.97
N LEU A 11 45.34 -3.78 40.99
CA LEU A 11 45.64 -4.57 39.79
C LEU A 11 44.65 -5.71 39.50
N ALA A 12 43.66 -5.97 40.37
CA ALA A 12 42.66 -7.02 40.16
C ALA A 12 41.34 -6.52 39.54
N TYR A 13 41.22 -5.21 39.28
CA TYR A 13 40.06 -4.58 38.62
C TYR A 13 40.41 -3.93 37.28
N ALA A 14 41.46 -4.41 36.60
CA ALA A 14 41.48 -4.37 35.15
C ALA A 14 40.48 -5.43 34.64
N GLY A 15 39.19 -5.13 34.86
CA GLY A 15 38.10 -5.85 34.21
C GLY A 15 38.40 -5.76 32.73
N THR A 16 38.75 -6.90 32.15
CA THR A 16 38.66 -7.14 30.73
C THR A 16 37.21 -6.85 30.37
N THR A 17 36.92 -5.62 29.94
CA THR A 17 35.78 -5.36 29.09
C THR A 17 36.06 -6.14 27.83
N CYS A 18 35.69 -7.41 27.85
CA CYS A 18 35.55 -8.20 26.64
C CYS A 18 34.42 -7.50 25.90
N VAL A 19 34.80 -6.55 25.04
CA VAL A 19 33.91 -6.08 23.98
C VAL A 19 33.70 -7.32 23.13
N ILE A 20 32.63 -8.06 23.42
CA ILE A 20 32.16 -9.10 22.52
C ILE A 20 31.77 -8.33 21.26
N ALA A 21 32.64 -8.35 20.26
CA ALA A 21 32.32 -7.81 18.95
C ALA A 21 31.03 -8.51 18.50
N GLN A 22 29.96 -7.73 18.39
CA GLN A 22 28.66 -8.24 17.98
C GLN A 22 28.81 -8.80 16.56
N GLN A 23 28.43 -10.07 16.38
CA GLN A 23 28.44 -10.70 15.05
C GLN A 23 27.61 -9.84 14.10
N PRO A 24 28.09 -9.62 12.85
CA PRO A 24 27.33 -8.86 11.88
C PRO A 24 25.97 -9.53 11.62
N THR A 25 24.96 -8.72 11.32
CA THR A 25 23.60 -9.15 11.00
C THR A 25 23.24 -8.74 9.58
N PHE A 26 22.15 -9.31 9.05
CA PHE A 26 21.68 -9.19 7.67
C PHE A 26 22.60 -9.84 6.64
N LEU A 27 23.38 -10.84 7.06
CA LEU A 27 24.05 -11.74 6.13
C LEU A 27 23.01 -12.71 5.59
N SER A 28 22.94 -12.84 4.26
CA SER A 28 21.84 -13.55 3.62
C SER A 28 22.28 -14.38 2.41
N HIS A 29 21.38 -15.25 1.94
CA HIS A 29 21.53 -16.07 0.75
C HIS A 29 22.83 -16.90 0.71
N PRO A 30 23.16 -17.69 1.75
CA PRO A 30 24.40 -18.44 1.78
C PRO A 30 24.44 -19.55 0.72
N THR A 31 25.63 -19.83 0.20
CA THR A 31 25.95 -21.01 -0.62
C THR A 31 27.31 -21.59 -0.21
N LEU A 32 27.53 -22.88 -0.42
CA LEU A 32 28.74 -23.60 0.01
C LEU A 32 29.53 -24.10 -1.19
N SER A 33 30.86 -24.17 -1.04
CA SER A 33 31.71 -24.90 -1.99
C SER A 33 31.33 -26.39 -2.02
N PRO A 34 31.64 -27.13 -3.11
CA PRO A 34 31.28 -28.54 -3.22
C PRO A 34 31.75 -29.42 -2.05
N ASP A 35 32.89 -29.07 -1.45
CA ASP A 35 33.50 -29.74 -0.29
C ASP A 35 33.13 -29.10 1.08
N GLY A 36 32.21 -28.14 1.08
CA GLY A 36 31.72 -27.44 2.26
C GLY A 36 32.79 -26.66 3.03
N LYS A 37 33.94 -26.33 2.44
CA LYS A 37 35.02 -25.59 3.11
C LYS A 37 34.84 -24.08 3.05
N GLU A 38 34.36 -23.54 1.94
CA GLU A 38 34.11 -22.11 1.74
C GLU A 38 32.61 -21.82 1.67
N MET A 39 32.23 -20.59 2.00
CA MET A 39 30.86 -20.08 1.92
C MET A 39 30.87 -18.72 1.22
N VAL A 40 29.89 -18.49 0.34
CA VAL A 40 29.60 -17.17 -0.25
C VAL A 40 28.21 -16.73 0.20
N PHE A 41 28.04 -15.43 0.48
CA PHE A 41 26.79 -14.84 0.97
C PHE A 41 26.64 -13.39 0.50
N SER A 42 25.41 -12.87 0.57
CA SER A 42 25.08 -11.47 0.28
C SER A 42 25.10 -10.61 1.54
N TYR A 43 25.70 -9.42 1.45
CA TYR A 43 25.77 -8.45 2.54
C TYR A 43 26.07 -7.04 2.00
N GLU A 44 25.34 -6.02 2.46
CA GLU A 44 25.44 -4.61 2.01
C GLU A 44 25.31 -4.42 0.48
N GLY A 45 24.50 -5.28 -0.16
CA GLY A 45 24.30 -5.25 -1.61
C GLY A 45 25.37 -5.99 -2.42
N ASP A 46 26.39 -6.56 -1.77
CA ASP A 46 27.50 -7.26 -2.43
C ASP A 46 27.62 -8.73 -2.04
N LEU A 47 28.47 -9.48 -2.77
CA LEU A 47 28.83 -10.85 -2.44
C LEU A 47 30.15 -10.94 -1.68
N TRP A 48 30.19 -11.76 -0.64
CA TRP A 48 31.32 -11.96 0.25
C TRP A 48 31.65 -13.43 0.41
N LYS A 49 32.95 -13.76 0.49
CA LYS A 49 33.46 -15.12 0.70
C LYS A 49 34.15 -15.26 2.04
N VAL A 50 33.90 -16.37 2.73
CA VAL A 50 34.56 -16.72 4.01
C VAL A 50 34.73 -18.24 4.12
N GLY A 51 35.64 -18.69 5.00
CA GLY A 51 35.69 -20.10 5.38
C GLY A 51 34.42 -20.51 6.14
N SER A 52 33.95 -21.75 5.94
CA SER A 52 32.77 -22.31 6.65
C SER A 52 32.92 -22.37 8.17
N GLN A 53 34.16 -22.26 8.68
CA GLN A 53 34.45 -22.19 10.12
C GLN A 53 34.52 -20.74 10.66
N GLY A 54 34.33 -19.74 9.79
CA GLY A 54 34.52 -18.32 10.09
C GLY A 54 35.89 -17.81 9.65
N GLY A 55 36.24 -16.62 10.13
CA GLY A 55 37.44 -15.87 9.75
C GLY A 55 37.11 -14.52 9.13
N VAL A 56 38.09 -13.93 8.45
CA VAL A 56 37.92 -12.67 7.73
C VAL A 56 37.21 -12.94 6.41
N ALA A 57 36.10 -12.27 6.18
CA ALA A 57 35.38 -12.33 4.90
C ALA A 57 36.00 -11.35 3.88
N VAL A 58 36.04 -11.79 2.62
CA VAL A 58 36.57 -11.02 1.49
C VAL A 58 35.43 -10.69 0.53
N ARG A 59 35.27 -9.42 0.18
CA ARG A 59 34.31 -8.96 -0.82
C ARG A 59 34.72 -9.44 -2.21
N LEU A 60 33.82 -10.11 -2.93
CA LEU A 60 34.06 -10.65 -4.27
C LEU A 60 33.64 -9.69 -5.38
N THR A 61 32.61 -8.90 -5.14
CA THR A 61 31.90 -8.09 -6.13
C THR A 61 31.62 -6.69 -5.57
N GLY A 62 31.27 -5.75 -6.44
CA GLY A 62 31.04 -4.35 -6.08
C GLY A 62 30.32 -3.58 -7.17
N MET A 63 29.26 -4.17 -7.72
CA MET A 63 28.47 -3.58 -8.79
C MET A 63 27.58 -2.47 -8.21
N GLU A 64 27.15 -1.55 -9.07
CA GLU A 64 26.09 -0.61 -8.68
C GLU A 64 24.80 -1.40 -8.57
N GLY A 65 24.22 -1.59 -7.39
CA GLY A 65 23.09 -2.51 -7.30
C GLY A 65 23.00 -3.22 -5.97
N ASN A 66 22.13 -4.23 -5.96
CA ASN A 66 22.11 -5.30 -4.98
C ASN A 66 22.39 -6.60 -5.71
N GLU A 67 23.24 -7.43 -5.12
CA GLU A 67 23.63 -8.74 -5.60
C GLU A 67 23.13 -9.80 -4.62
N ILE A 68 22.28 -10.71 -5.10
CA ILE A 68 21.60 -11.72 -4.28
C ILE A 68 21.71 -13.12 -4.88
N ASN A 69 21.30 -14.12 -4.11
CA ASN A 69 21.23 -15.52 -4.56
C ASN A 69 22.54 -16.07 -5.16
N PRO A 70 23.71 -15.93 -4.52
CA PRO A 70 24.92 -16.57 -5.01
C PRO A 70 24.77 -18.09 -5.01
N ARG A 71 25.27 -18.75 -6.06
CA ARG A 71 25.33 -20.21 -6.21
C ARG A 71 26.68 -20.64 -6.78
N ILE A 72 27.41 -21.47 -6.04
CA ILE A 72 28.67 -22.06 -6.52
C ILE A 72 28.36 -23.29 -7.40
N SER A 73 29.06 -23.42 -8.53
CA SER A 73 28.90 -24.58 -9.42
C SER A 73 29.34 -25.89 -8.75
N PRO A 74 28.76 -27.04 -9.11
CA PRO A 74 29.16 -28.34 -8.57
C PRO A 74 30.65 -28.70 -8.76
N ASP A 75 31.30 -28.16 -9.80
CA ASP A 75 32.75 -28.30 -10.02
C ASP A 75 33.62 -27.30 -9.24
N GLY A 76 33.00 -26.35 -8.53
CA GLY A 76 33.65 -25.36 -7.68
C GLY A 76 34.39 -24.24 -8.43
N LYS A 77 34.17 -24.09 -9.75
CA LYS A 77 34.90 -23.11 -10.57
C LYS A 77 34.14 -21.81 -10.81
N TRP A 78 32.81 -21.83 -10.75
CA TRP A 78 31.97 -20.70 -11.13
C TRP A 78 31.08 -20.26 -9.98
N LEU A 79 30.79 -18.96 -9.96
CA LEU A 79 29.80 -18.34 -9.10
C LEU A 79 28.75 -17.70 -10.01
N ALA A 80 27.49 -18.10 -9.86
CA ALA A 80 26.35 -17.41 -10.45
C ALA A 80 25.60 -16.63 -9.37
N PHE A 81 24.99 -15.52 -9.77
CA PHE A 81 24.23 -14.65 -8.86
C PHE A 81 23.25 -13.78 -9.64
N SER A 82 22.31 -13.17 -8.93
CA SER A 82 21.40 -12.18 -9.49
C SER A 82 21.83 -10.78 -9.08
N ALA A 83 21.83 -9.84 -10.02
CA ALA A 83 22.15 -8.45 -9.71
C ALA A 83 21.21 -7.48 -10.43
N ASN A 84 20.92 -6.33 -9.81
CA ASN A 84 19.98 -5.34 -10.35
C ASN A 84 20.60 -4.01 -10.80
N GLN A 85 21.83 -4.05 -11.30
CA GLN A 85 22.52 -2.87 -11.83
C GLN A 85 21.74 -2.18 -12.95
N ASN A 86 21.04 -2.96 -13.76
CA ASN A 86 20.22 -2.50 -14.88
C ASN A 86 18.76 -2.18 -14.49
N GLY A 87 18.44 -2.17 -13.19
CA GLY A 87 17.13 -1.82 -12.65
C GLY A 87 16.29 -3.04 -12.20
N ASN A 88 16.30 -4.14 -12.96
CA ASN A 88 15.72 -5.43 -12.60
C ASN A 88 16.83 -6.44 -12.27
N MET A 89 16.51 -7.56 -11.61
CA MET A 89 17.49 -8.65 -11.43
C MET A 89 17.72 -9.37 -12.77
N ASP A 90 18.98 -9.47 -13.18
CA ASP A 90 19.43 -10.36 -14.26
C ASP A 90 20.39 -11.43 -13.71
N VAL A 91 20.64 -12.51 -14.46
CA VAL A 91 21.59 -13.56 -14.11
C VAL A 91 23.00 -13.19 -14.55
N TYR A 92 23.96 -13.28 -13.63
CA TYR A 92 25.38 -13.05 -13.88
C TYR A 92 26.23 -14.25 -13.45
N VAL A 93 27.42 -14.39 -14.05
CA VAL A 93 28.43 -15.39 -13.68
C VAL A 93 29.83 -14.79 -13.60
N MET A 94 30.68 -15.37 -12.75
CA MET A 94 32.11 -15.09 -12.69
C MET A 94 32.91 -16.32 -12.22
N PRO A 95 34.23 -16.40 -12.48
CA PRO A 95 35.08 -17.41 -11.84
C PRO A 95 35.09 -17.25 -10.31
N LEU A 96 34.96 -18.35 -9.56
CA LEU A 96 34.97 -18.31 -8.08
C LEU A 96 36.31 -17.81 -7.51
N ALA A 97 37.39 -17.99 -8.26
CA ALA A 97 38.73 -17.49 -7.91
C ALA A 97 38.89 -15.98 -8.12
N GLY A 98 37.88 -15.29 -8.67
CA GLY A 98 37.94 -13.89 -9.11
C GLY A 98 38.19 -13.78 -10.62
N GLY A 99 37.76 -12.66 -11.21
CA GLY A 99 37.85 -12.40 -12.65
C GLY A 99 36.65 -11.58 -13.15
N ASP A 100 36.47 -11.55 -14.47
CA ASP A 100 35.41 -10.77 -15.11
C ASP A 100 34.01 -11.33 -14.80
N ILE A 101 33.07 -10.41 -14.58
CA ILE A 101 31.64 -10.68 -14.44
C ILE A 101 30.99 -10.64 -15.81
N ARG A 102 30.15 -11.62 -16.13
CA ARG A 102 29.37 -11.67 -17.38
C ARG A 102 27.88 -11.82 -17.10
N GLN A 103 27.08 -10.97 -17.73
CA GLN A 103 25.63 -11.07 -17.78
C GLN A 103 25.20 -12.19 -18.74
N LEU A 104 24.24 -13.02 -18.35
CA LEU A 104 23.68 -14.09 -19.18
C LEU A 104 22.28 -13.80 -19.70
N THR A 105 21.49 -13.02 -18.96
CA THR A 105 20.10 -12.73 -19.30
C THR A 105 19.84 -11.24 -19.39
N SER A 106 18.90 -10.84 -20.23
CA SER A 106 18.48 -9.45 -20.36
C SER A 106 16.97 -9.36 -20.58
N HIS A 107 16.22 -8.98 -19.55
CA HIS A 107 14.79 -8.72 -19.65
C HIS A 107 14.34 -7.83 -18.49
N ASP A 108 13.33 -6.97 -18.63
CA ASP A 108 12.84 -6.11 -17.54
C ASP A 108 12.12 -6.82 -16.37
N ALA A 109 12.11 -8.16 -16.36
CA ALA A 109 11.58 -8.98 -15.29
C ALA A 109 12.70 -9.34 -14.29
N SER A 110 12.33 -9.74 -13.07
CA SER A 110 13.31 -10.21 -12.08
C SER A 110 13.72 -11.65 -12.38
N ASP A 111 14.98 -11.88 -12.75
CA ASP A 111 15.58 -13.20 -12.91
C ASP A 111 16.42 -13.57 -11.67
N GLU A 112 15.90 -14.50 -10.88
CA GLU A 112 16.50 -14.90 -9.61
C GLU A 112 17.13 -16.29 -9.68
N VAL A 113 18.45 -16.37 -9.52
CA VAL A 113 19.21 -17.62 -9.61
C VAL A 113 18.77 -18.61 -8.52
N ASP A 114 18.35 -19.80 -8.94
CA ASP A 114 17.97 -20.88 -8.03
C ASP A 114 19.12 -21.87 -7.83
N SER A 115 19.70 -22.41 -8.91
CA SER A 115 20.67 -23.50 -8.85
C SER A 115 21.46 -23.74 -10.13
N TRP A 116 22.40 -24.70 -10.08
CA TRP A 116 23.18 -25.19 -11.22
C TRP A 116 22.77 -26.59 -11.64
N SER A 117 22.98 -26.94 -12.90
CA SER A 117 23.03 -28.33 -13.35
C SER A 117 24.24 -29.06 -12.75
N TRP A 118 24.09 -30.36 -12.48
CA TRP A 118 25.15 -31.18 -11.89
C TRP A 118 26.42 -31.31 -12.75
N ASP A 119 26.32 -31.07 -14.06
CA ASP A 119 27.47 -31.02 -14.97
C ASP A 119 28.12 -29.62 -15.07
N SER A 120 27.63 -28.64 -14.29
CA SER A 120 28.10 -27.25 -14.27
C SER A 120 27.97 -26.50 -15.60
N LYS A 121 27.10 -26.95 -16.51
CA LYS A 121 26.91 -26.33 -17.85
C LYS A 121 25.68 -25.45 -17.99
N SER A 122 24.76 -25.47 -17.03
CA SER A 122 23.52 -24.68 -17.09
C SER A 122 23.12 -24.17 -15.72
N LEU A 123 22.36 -23.08 -15.75
CA LEU A 123 21.78 -22.41 -14.60
C LEU A 123 20.26 -22.47 -14.67
N TYR A 124 19.64 -22.63 -13.51
CA TYR A 124 18.20 -22.55 -13.32
C TYR A 124 17.88 -21.29 -12.54
N PHE A 125 16.84 -20.58 -12.98
CA PHE A 125 16.39 -19.36 -12.33
C PHE A 125 14.87 -19.20 -12.42
N THR A 126 14.33 -18.47 -11.45
CA THR A 126 12.92 -18.10 -11.39
C THR A 126 12.72 -16.73 -12.03
N SER A 127 11.67 -16.56 -12.83
CA SER A 127 11.38 -15.29 -13.50
C SER A 127 9.91 -15.04 -13.78
N SER A 128 9.53 -13.76 -13.91
CA SER A 128 8.16 -13.28 -14.13
C SER A 128 7.91 -12.71 -15.54
N ARG A 129 8.73 -13.09 -16.53
CA ARG A 129 8.65 -12.57 -17.93
C ARG A 129 7.26 -12.77 -18.54
N TYR A 130 6.80 -14.03 -18.60
CA TYR A 130 5.57 -14.40 -19.34
C TYR A 130 4.37 -14.75 -18.46
N ASN A 131 4.55 -14.81 -17.14
CA ASN A 131 3.50 -15.09 -16.17
C ASN A 131 3.92 -14.57 -14.79
N ARG A 132 3.13 -14.83 -13.74
CA ARG A 132 3.51 -14.40 -12.37
C ARG A 132 4.87 -14.93 -11.96
N MET A 133 5.12 -16.22 -12.20
CA MET A 133 6.37 -16.87 -11.82
C MET A 133 6.55 -18.21 -12.56
N SER A 134 7.69 -18.40 -13.21
CA SER A 134 8.05 -19.66 -13.86
C SER A 134 9.55 -19.90 -13.72
N ALA A 135 9.97 -21.15 -13.92
CA ALA A 135 11.36 -21.50 -14.00
C ALA A 135 11.89 -21.47 -15.44
N TYR A 136 13.17 -21.13 -15.55
CA TYR A 136 13.91 -21.01 -16.79
C TYR A 136 15.27 -21.69 -16.64
N GLN A 137 15.85 -22.07 -17.78
CA GLN A 137 17.20 -22.60 -17.89
C GLN A 137 18.00 -21.77 -18.88
N VAL A 138 19.26 -21.45 -18.55
CA VAL A 138 20.23 -20.82 -19.47
C VAL A 138 21.55 -21.56 -19.42
N ALA A 139 22.27 -21.64 -20.54
CA ALA A 139 23.58 -22.27 -20.58
C ALA A 139 24.65 -21.35 -19.98
N LEU A 140 25.71 -21.96 -19.43
CA LEU A 140 26.84 -21.23 -18.86
C LEU A 140 27.47 -20.29 -19.90
N ASP A 141 27.63 -20.74 -21.15
CA ASP A 141 28.24 -19.98 -22.23
C ASP A 141 27.34 -18.87 -22.82
N GLY A 142 26.06 -18.82 -22.45
CA GLY A 142 25.10 -17.79 -22.89
C GLY A 142 23.93 -18.38 -23.67
N GLY A 143 23.41 -17.62 -24.63
CA GLY A 143 22.20 -17.97 -25.39
C GLY A 143 20.89 -17.54 -24.71
N THR A 144 19.78 -17.76 -25.41
CA THR A 144 18.44 -17.38 -24.93
C THR A 144 17.93 -18.38 -23.90
N ALA A 145 17.38 -17.90 -22.79
CA ALA A 145 16.83 -18.75 -21.74
C ALA A 145 15.58 -19.53 -22.19
N THR A 146 15.51 -20.81 -21.85
CA THR A 146 14.36 -21.69 -22.14
C THR A 146 13.41 -21.73 -20.94
N ARG A 147 12.12 -21.45 -21.18
CA ARG A 147 11.06 -21.60 -20.16
C ARG A 147 10.70 -23.06 -19.95
N LEU A 148 10.69 -23.53 -18.71
CA LEU A 148 10.47 -24.95 -18.37
C LEU A 148 9.00 -25.29 -18.08
N PHE A 149 8.22 -24.30 -17.61
CA PHE A 149 6.83 -24.48 -17.16
C PHE A 149 5.89 -23.45 -17.82
N PRO A 150 5.38 -23.72 -19.04
CA PRO A 150 4.80 -22.68 -19.91
C PRO A 150 3.40 -22.19 -19.53
N HIS A 151 2.65 -22.91 -18.68
CA HIS A 151 1.28 -22.52 -18.34
C HIS A 151 1.23 -21.17 -17.60
N VAL A 152 0.28 -20.30 -17.96
CA VAL A 152 0.20 -18.90 -17.49
C VAL A 152 -0.10 -18.72 -16.00
N PHE A 153 -0.62 -19.76 -15.32
CA PHE A 153 -0.89 -19.74 -13.87
C PHE A 153 0.02 -20.62 -13.02
N ASN A 154 1.09 -21.14 -13.61
CA ASN A 154 2.16 -21.72 -12.80
C ASN A 154 2.74 -20.66 -11.87
N TYR A 155 3.14 -21.08 -10.66
CA TYR A 155 3.91 -20.27 -9.72
C TYR A 155 5.17 -21.04 -9.30
N ILE A 156 6.00 -21.38 -10.28
CA ILE A 156 7.14 -22.30 -10.07
C ILE A 156 8.34 -21.51 -9.58
N SER A 157 8.87 -21.89 -8.41
CA SER A 157 10.03 -21.26 -7.77
C SER A 157 10.96 -22.28 -7.12
N ASN A 158 12.17 -21.84 -6.75
CA ASN A 158 13.16 -22.62 -6.01
C ASN A 158 13.57 -23.89 -6.76
N VAL A 159 13.86 -23.79 -8.06
CA VAL A 159 14.09 -24.96 -8.91
C VAL A 159 15.48 -25.54 -8.71
N VAL A 160 15.57 -26.84 -8.41
CA VAL A 160 16.83 -27.55 -8.18
C VAL A 160 16.86 -28.89 -8.92
N PRO A 161 17.83 -29.13 -9.82
CA PRO A 161 17.99 -30.43 -10.45
C PRO A 161 18.58 -31.45 -9.48
N THR A 162 18.05 -32.66 -9.49
CA THR A 162 18.63 -33.82 -8.80
C THR A 162 19.71 -34.48 -9.67
N PRO A 163 20.63 -35.27 -9.09
CA PRO A 163 21.59 -36.05 -9.88
C PRO A 163 20.94 -37.02 -10.88
N SER A 164 19.69 -37.44 -10.65
CA SER A 164 18.92 -38.30 -11.57
C SER A 164 18.27 -37.52 -12.74
N GLY A 165 18.34 -36.19 -12.74
CA GLY A 165 17.79 -35.32 -13.78
C GLY A 165 16.33 -34.90 -13.58
N GLU A 166 15.73 -35.17 -12.42
CA GLU A 166 14.45 -34.57 -12.01
C GLU A 166 14.65 -33.13 -11.55
N LEU A 167 13.70 -32.25 -11.83
CA LEU A 167 13.68 -30.87 -11.33
C LEU A 167 12.78 -30.78 -10.10
N LEU A 168 13.33 -30.52 -8.92
CA LEU A 168 12.59 -30.17 -7.71
C LEU A 168 12.11 -28.73 -7.79
N PHE A 169 10.94 -28.42 -7.22
CA PHE A 169 10.40 -27.07 -7.18
C PHE A 169 9.30 -26.91 -6.12
N ASN A 170 8.97 -25.66 -5.81
CA ASN A 170 7.72 -25.26 -5.18
C ASN A 170 6.75 -24.68 -6.21
N ASP A 171 5.44 -24.82 -5.97
CA ASP A 171 4.35 -24.25 -6.80
C ASP A 171 3.40 -23.43 -5.92
N SER A 172 3.94 -22.41 -5.26
CA SER A 172 3.20 -21.52 -4.37
C SER A 172 4.01 -20.26 -4.03
N TRP A 173 3.35 -19.11 -3.90
CA TRP A 173 3.98 -17.89 -3.41
C TRP A 173 4.32 -17.94 -1.92
N GLU A 174 3.72 -18.86 -1.16
CA GLU A 174 4.07 -19.09 0.25
C GLU A 174 5.51 -19.60 0.42
N GLY A 175 6.07 -20.24 -0.61
CA GLY A 175 7.48 -20.67 -0.64
C GLY A 175 8.44 -19.64 -1.24
N TYR A 176 7.93 -18.45 -1.62
CA TYR A 176 8.69 -17.42 -2.32
C TYR A 176 8.34 -16.01 -1.79
N SER A 177 7.39 -15.29 -2.41
CA SER A 177 7.10 -13.89 -2.08
C SER A 177 6.38 -13.69 -0.74
N SER A 178 5.78 -14.74 -0.20
CA SER A 178 5.13 -14.78 1.13
C SER A 178 5.86 -15.73 2.10
N ALA A 179 7.15 -16.03 1.86
CA ALA A 179 7.93 -16.87 2.77
C ALA A 179 7.99 -16.32 4.21
N ASN A 180 7.89 -15.00 4.39
CA ASN A 180 7.84 -14.34 5.70
C ASN A 180 6.50 -14.51 6.44
N ARG A 181 5.38 -14.79 5.74
CA ARG A 181 4.10 -15.12 6.38
C ARG A 181 4.23 -16.50 7.03
N LYS A 182 4.43 -16.55 8.33
CA LYS A 182 4.63 -17.82 9.05
C LYS A 182 3.30 -18.51 9.33
N ARG A 183 3.35 -19.82 9.56
CA ARG A 183 2.21 -20.62 10.07
C ARG A 183 0.97 -20.61 9.16
N TYR A 184 1.12 -20.26 7.89
CA TYR A 184 0.04 -20.37 6.92
C TYR A 184 -0.45 -21.82 6.80
N LYS A 185 -1.77 -21.99 6.81
CA LYS A 185 -2.49 -23.26 6.68
C LYS A 185 -3.63 -23.08 5.70
N GLY A 186 -3.44 -23.45 4.45
CA GLY A 186 -4.47 -23.38 3.42
C GLY A 186 -4.05 -24.14 2.17
N ALA A 187 -4.93 -24.22 1.18
CA ALA A 187 -4.75 -25.10 0.02
C ALA A 187 -3.61 -24.70 -0.93
N PHE A 188 -3.04 -23.50 -0.79
CA PHE A 188 -1.88 -23.05 -1.56
C PHE A 188 -0.58 -23.09 -0.75
N ASN A 189 -0.48 -23.99 0.22
CA ASN A 189 0.76 -24.18 0.95
C ASN A 189 1.87 -24.72 0.01
N PRO A 190 3.14 -24.39 0.27
CA PRO A 190 4.23 -24.89 -0.54
C PRO A 190 4.54 -26.34 -0.15
N ASP A 191 4.67 -27.18 -1.16
CA ASP A 191 5.15 -28.56 -1.08
C ASP A 191 6.39 -28.73 -1.95
N ILE A 192 7.23 -29.71 -1.63
CA ILE A 192 8.33 -30.17 -2.48
C ILE A 192 7.76 -31.12 -3.54
N LYS A 193 7.84 -30.69 -4.81
CA LYS A 193 7.39 -31.45 -5.98
C LYS A 193 8.55 -31.64 -6.95
N SER A 194 8.46 -32.63 -7.85
CA SER A 194 9.38 -32.77 -8.97
C SER A 194 8.68 -33.04 -10.29
N TYR A 195 9.38 -32.67 -11.36
CA TYR A 195 9.05 -33.02 -12.74
C TYR A 195 10.32 -33.43 -13.47
N ASN A 196 10.28 -34.59 -14.13
CA ASN A 196 11.37 -35.04 -14.98
C ASN A 196 11.09 -34.65 -16.43
N PRO A 197 11.82 -33.71 -17.04
CA PRO A 197 11.54 -33.25 -18.40
C PRO A 197 11.74 -34.35 -19.47
N LYS A 198 12.53 -35.40 -19.19
CA LYS A 198 12.78 -36.50 -20.13
C LYS A 198 11.69 -37.56 -20.08
N THR A 199 11.30 -37.99 -18.89
CA THR A 199 10.30 -39.07 -18.69
C THR A 199 8.88 -38.54 -18.54
N LYS A 200 8.71 -37.23 -18.36
CA LYS A 200 7.46 -36.54 -18.00
C LYS A 200 6.86 -37.02 -16.67
N ALA A 201 7.64 -37.70 -15.83
CA ALA A 201 7.19 -38.15 -14.52
C ALA A 201 7.04 -36.96 -13.56
N PHE A 202 5.90 -36.88 -12.88
CA PHE A 202 5.63 -35.93 -11.82
C PHE A 202 5.58 -36.66 -10.47
N GLN A 203 6.14 -36.05 -9.42
CA GLN A 203 6.10 -36.59 -8.07
C GLN A 203 5.90 -35.48 -7.04
N GLN A 204 5.09 -35.76 -6.01
CA GLN A 204 4.98 -34.93 -4.82
C GLN A 204 5.69 -35.63 -3.66
N TYR A 205 6.63 -34.96 -3.01
CA TYR A 205 7.47 -35.51 -1.93
C TYR A 205 6.94 -35.18 -0.54
N THR A 206 6.22 -34.06 -0.40
CA THR A 206 5.61 -33.61 0.86
C THR A 206 4.13 -33.29 0.65
N ASP A 207 3.31 -33.48 1.68
CA ASP A 207 1.86 -33.25 1.68
C ASP A 207 1.36 -32.64 3.00
N TYR A 208 2.29 -32.12 3.81
CA TYR A 208 1.98 -31.51 5.10
C TYR A 208 1.20 -30.20 4.89
N ILE A 209 0.08 -30.04 5.59
CA ILE A 209 -0.71 -28.81 5.57
C ILE A 209 0.05 -27.74 6.36
N GLY A 210 0.97 -27.07 5.68
CA GLY A 210 1.93 -26.13 6.22
C GLY A 210 3.05 -25.88 5.20
N LYS A 211 4.16 -25.29 5.64
CA LYS A 211 5.13 -24.76 4.69
C LYS A 211 6.36 -25.64 4.56
N ASP A 212 6.48 -26.35 3.43
CA ASP A 212 7.66 -27.14 3.03
C ASP A 212 8.29 -26.55 1.76
N PHE A 213 9.45 -25.90 1.88
CA PHE A 213 10.03 -25.11 0.78
C PHE A 213 11.54 -24.91 0.87
N TRP A 214 12.10 -24.19 -0.11
CA TRP A 214 13.55 -24.02 -0.31
C TRP A 214 14.31 -25.35 -0.39
N PRO A 215 13.95 -26.25 -1.33
CA PRO A 215 14.70 -27.47 -1.52
C PRO A 215 16.14 -27.18 -1.95
N THR A 216 17.07 -28.01 -1.49
CA THR A 216 18.45 -28.11 -1.96
C THR A 216 18.86 -29.58 -1.91
N VAL A 217 19.79 -30.02 -2.77
CA VAL A 217 20.08 -31.45 -2.96
C VAL A 217 21.57 -31.73 -3.05
N ASP A 218 22.02 -32.81 -2.41
CA ASP A 218 23.42 -33.26 -2.47
C ASP A 218 23.68 -34.20 -3.67
N GLN A 219 24.95 -34.56 -3.89
CA GLN A 219 25.34 -35.44 -5.00
C GLN A 219 24.77 -36.86 -4.93
N LYS A 220 24.24 -37.25 -3.76
CA LYS A 220 23.61 -38.56 -3.51
C LYS A 220 22.09 -38.50 -3.75
N GLY A 221 21.54 -37.32 -3.99
CA GLY A 221 20.10 -37.12 -4.16
C GLY A 221 19.33 -36.96 -2.83
N ASN A 222 20.01 -36.70 -1.71
CA ASN A 222 19.33 -36.35 -0.47
C ASN A 222 18.80 -34.93 -0.56
N ILE A 223 17.51 -34.74 -0.28
CA ILE A 223 16.84 -33.45 -0.34
C ILE A 223 16.85 -32.83 1.06
N PHE A 224 17.27 -31.57 1.16
CA PHE A 224 17.17 -30.75 2.36
C PHE A 224 16.22 -29.59 2.08
N TYR A 225 15.43 -29.21 3.08
CA TYR A 225 14.40 -28.19 2.93
C TYR A 225 14.03 -27.63 4.30
N VAL A 226 13.24 -26.54 4.32
CA VAL A 226 12.66 -26.05 5.57
C VAL A 226 11.22 -26.53 5.74
N SER A 227 10.83 -26.80 6.98
CA SER A 227 9.44 -27.08 7.35
C SER A 227 9.06 -26.37 8.66
N ASP A 228 7.80 -25.92 8.76
CA ASP A 228 7.21 -25.44 10.02
C ASP A 228 6.49 -26.53 10.85
N GLU A 229 6.60 -27.80 10.46
CA GLU A 229 5.84 -28.93 11.02
C GLU A 229 6.03 -29.16 12.53
N SER A 230 7.24 -28.96 13.06
CA SER A 230 7.50 -29.32 14.46
C SER A 230 6.99 -28.33 15.50
N ASN A 231 7.08 -27.03 15.22
CA ASN A 231 6.78 -25.98 16.21
C ASN A 231 6.27 -24.66 15.60
N GLY A 232 5.88 -24.64 14.32
CA GLY A 232 5.43 -23.43 13.64
C GLY A 232 6.56 -22.44 13.27
N GLU A 233 7.82 -22.80 13.52
CA GLU A 233 9.01 -22.08 13.05
C GLU A 233 9.75 -22.94 12.02
N TYR A 234 10.33 -22.29 11.01
CA TYR A 234 11.04 -22.99 9.95
C TYR A 234 12.29 -23.65 10.51
N ASN A 235 12.35 -24.97 10.39
CA ASN A 235 13.47 -25.79 10.81
C ASN A 235 13.98 -26.63 9.64
N LEU A 236 15.23 -27.08 9.73
CA LEU A 236 15.86 -27.87 8.68
C LEU A 236 15.38 -29.33 8.74
N TYR A 237 14.98 -29.86 7.59
CA TYR A 237 14.60 -31.26 7.40
C TYR A 237 15.41 -31.89 6.26
N GLN A 238 15.49 -33.21 6.29
CA GLN A 238 16.10 -34.03 5.25
C GLN A 238 15.13 -35.14 4.81
N LEU A 239 15.09 -35.37 3.50
CA LEU A 239 14.44 -36.50 2.86
C LEU A 239 15.48 -37.36 2.14
N THR A 240 15.61 -38.61 2.57
CA THR A 240 16.41 -39.64 1.89
C THR A 240 15.45 -40.70 1.36
N GLY A 241 15.22 -40.71 0.05
CA GLY A 241 14.12 -41.46 -0.54
C GLY A 241 12.77 -40.98 0.02
N LYS A 242 12.05 -41.83 0.73
CA LYS A 242 10.79 -41.49 1.43
C LYS A 242 10.96 -41.19 2.92
N SER A 243 12.18 -41.32 3.46
CA SER A 243 12.43 -41.16 4.90
C SER A 243 12.65 -39.70 5.25
N LYS A 244 11.75 -39.12 6.04
CA LYS A 244 11.82 -37.75 6.56
C LYS A 244 12.54 -37.71 7.91
N THR A 245 13.49 -36.78 8.08
CA THR A 245 14.22 -36.56 9.33
C THR A 245 14.28 -35.06 9.65
N GLN A 246 13.85 -34.67 10.85
CA GLN A 246 14.08 -33.33 11.38
C GLN A 246 15.53 -33.18 11.84
N LEU A 247 16.21 -32.14 11.37
CA LEU A 247 17.63 -31.89 11.67
C LEU A 247 17.83 -30.78 12.73
N THR A 248 16.89 -29.84 12.87
CA THR A 248 16.95 -28.76 13.87
C THR A 248 15.60 -28.51 14.55
N SER A 249 15.59 -27.90 15.74
CA SER A 249 14.36 -27.53 16.49
C SER A 249 14.46 -26.14 17.15
N PHE A 250 14.87 -25.12 16.38
CA PHE A 250 14.97 -23.75 16.86
C PHE A 250 13.59 -23.13 17.13
N GLN A 251 13.53 -22.22 18.09
CA GLN A 251 12.37 -21.38 18.41
C GLN A 251 12.34 -20.09 17.57
N GLU A 252 13.15 -20.03 16.52
CA GLU A 252 13.24 -18.92 15.57
C GLU A 252 13.52 -19.53 14.20
N SER A 253 12.71 -19.18 13.20
CA SER A 253 12.81 -19.67 11.84
C SER A 253 14.21 -19.49 11.25
N ILE A 254 14.71 -20.55 10.61
CA ILE A 254 15.83 -20.46 9.69
C ILE A 254 15.37 -19.96 8.31
N LYS A 255 16.30 -19.50 7.48
CA LYS A 255 16.02 -19.13 6.09
C LYS A 255 17.07 -19.65 5.12
N ARG A 256 16.62 -19.90 3.88
CA ARG A 256 17.45 -20.18 2.69
C ARG A 256 18.57 -21.21 2.93
N PRO A 257 18.24 -22.45 3.32
CA PRO A 257 19.25 -23.49 3.48
C PRO A 257 19.91 -23.85 2.14
N PHE A 258 21.20 -24.14 2.16
CA PHE A 258 21.94 -24.63 1.00
C PHE A 258 22.94 -25.71 1.41
N VAL A 259 22.84 -26.89 0.81
CA VAL A 259 23.72 -28.03 1.11
C VAL A 259 24.98 -28.01 0.25
N ALA A 260 26.12 -28.41 0.81
CA ALA A 260 27.33 -28.69 0.03
C ALA A 260 27.13 -29.93 -0.86
N ALA A 261 27.79 -29.98 -2.02
CA ALA A 261 27.64 -31.11 -2.95
C ALA A 261 27.99 -32.46 -2.29
N ASP A 262 28.97 -32.49 -1.38
CA ASP A 262 29.34 -33.69 -0.64
C ASP A 262 28.32 -34.16 0.42
N GLY A 263 27.30 -33.34 0.71
CA GLY A 263 26.23 -33.61 1.67
C GLY A 263 26.64 -33.50 3.15
N THR A 264 27.86 -33.03 3.44
CA THR A 264 28.39 -33.01 4.82
C THR A 264 27.93 -31.81 5.63
N LYS A 265 27.60 -30.69 4.98
CA LYS A 265 27.23 -29.43 5.62
C LYS A 265 26.05 -28.75 4.92
N VAL A 266 25.23 -28.06 5.71
CA VAL A 266 24.17 -27.17 5.24
C VAL A 266 24.37 -25.78 5.84
N ALA A 267 24.46 -24.75 4.99
CA ALA A 267 24.48 -23.36 5.43
C ALA A 267 23.05 -22.79 5.43
N PHE A 268 22.72 -21.93 6.39
CA PHE A 268 21.42 -21.25 6.46
C PHE A 268 21.50 -19.96 7.29
N GLU A 269 20.49 -19.12 7.17
CA GLU A 269 20.31 -17.91 7.96
C GLU A 269 19.48 -18.21 9.22
N LYS A 270 19.79 -17.59 10.36
CA LYS A 270 18.91 -17.53 11.54
C LYS A 270 19.20 -16.25 12.31
N GLY A 271 18.17 -15.48 12.66
CA GLY A 271 18.36 -14.17 13.32
C GLY A 271 19.26 -13.22 12.53
N TYR A 272 19.14 -13.23 11.20
CA TYR A 272 19.95 -12.45 10.26
C TYR A 272 21.46 -12.75 10.29
N GLN A 273 21.85 -13.92 10.78
CA GLN A 273 23.23 -14.38 10.86
C GLN A 273 23.37 -15.74 10.18
N LEU A 274 24.59 -16.10 9.76
CA LEU A 274 24.85 -17.36 9.09
C LEU A 274 25.20 -18.47 10.08
N TYR A 275 24.73 -19.68 9.80
CA TYR A 275 24.98 -20.89 10.58
C TYR A 275 25.31 -22.05 9.64
N ILE A 276 26.08 -23.00 10.15
CA ILE A 276 26.40 -24.27 9.47
C ILE A 276 25.87 -25.42 10.31
N TYR A 277 25.09 -26.31 9.71
CA TYR A 277 24.75 -27.62 10.26
C TYR A 277 25.69 -28.69 9.70
N ASP A 278 26.41 -29.38 10.58
CA ASP A 278 27.17 -30.59 10.27
C ASP A 278 26.19 -31.79 10.27
N VAL A 279 26.01 -32.40 9.11
CA VAL A 279 25.05 -33.48 8.89
C VAL A 279 25.47 -34.75 9.63
N ASN A 280 26.76 -35.07 9.65
CA ASN A 280 27.29 -36.26 10.30
C ASN A 280 27.35 -36.06 11.83
N GLY A 281 27.85 -34.90 12.26
CA GLY A 281 27.95 -34.54 13.67
C GLY A 281 26.62 -34.16 14.32
N LYS A 282 25.56 -33.95 13.53
CA LYS A 282 24.23 -33.49 13.96
C LYS A 282 24.27 -32.25 14.84
N LYS A 283 25.12 -31.28 14.46
CA LYS A 283 25.40 -30.10 15.26
C LYS A 283 25.36 -28.84 14.41
N THR A 284 24.75 -27.79 14.95
CA THR A 284 24.84 -26.44 14.38
C THR A 284 25.99 -25.65 15.02
N VAL A 285 26.74 -24.94 14.19
CA VAL A 285 27.79 -24.00 14.59
C VAL A 285 27.52 -22.64 13.95
N GLN A 286 27.71 -21.57 14.70
CA GLN A 286 27.75 -20.21 14.16
C GLN A 286 29.21 -19.86 13.84
N PRO A 287 29.61 -19.75 12.56
CA PRO A 287 30.94 -19.26 12.21
C PRO A 287 31.13 -17.83 12.70
N ASN A 288 32.30 -17.52 13.29
CA ASN A 288 32.67 -16.16 13.66
C ASN A 288 33.16 -15.42 12.42
N ILE A 289 32.39 -14.47 11.91
CA ILE A 289 32.70 -13.75 10.67
C ILE A 289 33.15 -12.33 10.99
N ALA A 290 34.35 -11.96 10.54
CA ALA A 290 34.87 -10.61 10.61
C ALA A 290 34.74 -9.92 9.24
N LEU A 291 34.06 -8.77 9.22
CA LEU A 291 33.89 -7.93 8.03
C LEU A 291 34.73 -6.65 8.17
N ASN A 292 35.42 -6.26 7.10
CA ASN A 292 36.04 -4.94 6.99
C ASN A 292 35.07 -4.01 6.25
N ARG A 293 34.36 -3.14 6.97
CA ARG A 293 33.30 -2.29 6.41
C ARG A 293 33.44 -0.81 6.79
N ASN A 294 32.79 0.05 5.99
CA ASN A 294 32.62 1.48 6.24
C ASN A 294 31.13 1.78 6.48
N GLN A 295 30.72 1.89 7.74
CA GLN A 295 29.32 2.16 8.09
C GLN A 295 28.96 3.63 7.79
N VAL A 296 27.95 3.85 6.95
CA VAL A 296 27.55 5.19 6.49
C VAL A 296 26.09 5.55 6.76
N LEU A 297 25.25 4.62 7.21
CA LEU A 297 23.81 4.88 7.42
C LEU A 297 23.54 6.01 8.41
N GLY A 298 24.27 6.02 9.54
CA GLY A 298 24.17 7.06 10.56
C GLY A 298 24.80 8.41 10.17
N LYS A 299 25.35 8.55 8.97
CA LYS A 299 25.88 9.83 8.50
C LYS A 299 24.72 10.76 8.13
N LEU A 300 24.91 12.04 8.41
CA LEU A 300 23.96 13.08 8.05
C LEU A 300 23.78 13.17 6.53
N LYS A 301 22.54 13.01 6.09
CA LYS A 301 22.10 13.22 4.71
C LYS A 301 21.32 14.52 4.60
N GLU A 302 21.63 15.29 3.57
CA GLU A 302 20.97 16.57 3.30
C GLU A 302 19.63 16.37 2.58
N PHE A 303 18.61 17.11 3.01
CA PHE A 303 17.27 17.16 2.44
C PHE A 303 16.85 18.62 2.24
N ASN A 304 15.84 18.86 1.40
CA ASN A 304 15.33 20.20 1.12
C ASN A 304 13.81 20.27 1.38
N ILE A 305 13.38 21.34 2.03
CA ILE A 305 11.96 21.60 2.32
C ILE A 305 11.13 21.93 1.06
N SER A 306 11.77 22.42 -0.02
CA SER A 306 11.10 22.90 -1.22
C SER A 306 10.27 21.79 -1.87
N GLY A 307 8.96 22.02 -2.01
CA GLY A 307 8.02 21.03 -2.55
C GLY A 307 7.74 19.83 -1.63
N ASN A 308 8.22 19.85 -0.37
CA ASN A 308 8.13 18.74 0.57
C ASN A 308 7.49 19.14 1.92
N ILE A 309 6.68 20.20 1.94
CA ILE A 309 5.92 20.61 3.13
C ILE A 309 4.65 19.75 3.25
N SER A 310 4.40 19.19 4.43
CA SER A 310 3.28 18.27 4.68
C SER A 310 2.19 18.85 5.59
N ASN A 311 2.52 19.87 6.37
CA ASN A 311 1.58 20.56 7.25
C ASN A 311 2.10 21.97 7.55
N PHE A 312 1.20 22.92 7.82
CA PHE A 312 1.58 24.26 8.27
C PHE A 312 0.45 24.97 9.01
N ASP A 313 0.83 26.01 9.76
CA ASP A 313 -0.07 27.03 10.32
C ASP A 313 0.61 28.42 10.33
N VAL A 314 -0.19 29.48 10.39
CA VAL A 314 0.25 30.88 10.36
C VAL A 314 -0.01 31.52 11.73
N SER A 315 0.94 32.30 12.22
CA SER A 315 0.82 32.98 13.51
C SER A 315 -0.37 33.97 13.50
N PRO A 316 -1.12 34.13 14.61
CA PRO A 316 -2.26 35.06 14.67
C PRO A 316 -1.94 36.52 14.30
N ASP A 317 -0.70 36.97 14.52
CA ASP A 317 -0.24 38.30 14.10
C ASP A 317 0.01 38.45 12.58
N GLY A 318 -0.09 37.35 11.82
CA GLY A 318 0.10 37.30 10.37
C GLY A 318 1.56 37.50 9.91
N LYS A 319 2.54 37.37 10.81
CA LYS A 319 3.95 37.68 10.51
C LYS A 319 4.85 36.46 10.35
N LYS A 320 4.41 35.27 10.76
CA LYS A 320 5.23 34.04 10.80
C LYS A 320 4.41 32.85 10.34
N MET A 321 5.11 31.82 9.89
CA MET A 321 4.54 30.50 9.63
C MET A 321 5.37 29.44 10.33
N ALA A 322 4.70 28.38 10.75
CA ALA A 322 5.34 27.14 11.20
C ALA A 322 4.89 26.03 10.27
N PHE A 323 5.80 25.13 9.91
CA PHE A 323 5.51 24.07 8.94
C PHE A 323 6.33 22.81 9.21
N VAL A 324 5.84 21.71 8.67
CA VAL A 324 6.42 20.38 8.80
C VAL A 324 6.95 19.91 7.45
N SER A 325 8.20 19.48 7.40
CA SER A 325 8.79 18.84 6.21
C SER A 325 9.61 17.62 6.63
N ARG A 326 9.33 16.46 6.02
CA ARG A 326 9.94 15.15 6.38
C ARG A 326 10.00 14.90 7.90
N GLY A 327 8.89 15.16 8.59
CA GLY A 327 8.78 14.95 10.03
C GLY A 327 9.52 15.96 10.91
N GLU A 328 10.17 16.98 10.34
CA GLU A 328 10.87 18.04 11.06
C GLU A 328 10.03 19.31 11.14
N LEU A 329 10.17 20.05 12.24
CA LEU A 329 9.44 21.29 12.49
C LEU A 329 10.29 22.52 12.14
N PHE A 330 9.72 23.44 11.36
CA PHE A 330 10.37 24.68 10.94
C PHE A 330 9.50 25.89 11.26
N VAL A 331 10.14 27.04 11.41
CA VAL A 331 9.50 28.36 11.53
C VAL A 331 10.12 29.30 10.53
N SER A 332 9.30 30.13 9.88
CA SER A 332 9.75 31.18 8.96
C SER A 332 8.97 32.47 9.17
N ASP A 333 9.45 33.57 8.60
CA ASP A 333 8.63 34.76 8.40
C ASP A 333 7.55 34.48 7.33
N ILE A 334 6.54 35.35 7.25
CA ILE A 334 5.39 35.16 6.37
C ILE A 334 5.76 35.16 4.87
N GLU A 335 6.91 35.70 4.49
CA GLU A 335 7.41 35.70 3.11
C GLU A 335 8.31 34.49 2.79
N GLY A 336 8.59 33.62 3.77
CA GLY A 336 9.41 32.43 3.55
C GLY A 336 10.93 32.70 3.47
N LYS A 337 11.39 33.91 3.80
CA LYS A 337 12.78 34.36 3.63
C LYS A 337 13.70 33.91 4.75
N PHE A 338 13.19 33.76 5.97
CA PHE A 338 13.97 33.50 7.19
C PHE A 338 13.55 32.18 7.83
N VAL A 339 13.92 31.08 7.20
CA VAL A 339 13.59 29.73 7.68
C VAL A 339 14.56 29.28 8.78
N ARG A 340 14.01 28.67 9.84
CA ARG A 340 14.76 28.03 10.92
C ARG A 340 14.18 26.66 11.25
N GLN A 341 15.03 25.63 11.26
CA GLN A 341 14.69 24.32 11.83
C GLN A 341 14.64 24.41 13.36
N MET A 342 13.60 23.83 13.97
CA MET A 342 13.48 23.71 15.42
C MET A 342 14.27 22.48 15.92
N PRO A 343 14.92 22.52 17.09
CA PRO A 343 15.65 21.37 17.62
C PRO A 343 14.76 20.12 17.80
N GLY A 344 15.11 19.00 17.19
CA GLY A 344 14.38 17.73 17.26
C GLY A 344 15.20 16.57 17.83
N GLN A 345 14.55 15.42 18.06
CA GLN A 345 15.18 14.19 18.58
C GLN A 345 15.15 13.02 17.57
N GLY A 346 14.76 13.27 16.31
CA GLY A 346 14.64 12.24 15.27
C GLY A 346 13.24 11.62 15.14
N GLU A 347 12.34 11.93 16.06
CA GLU A 347 10.91 11.59 15.99
C GLU A 347 10.18 12.36 14.86
N ARG A 348 9.00 11.87 14.46
CA ARG A 348 8.20 12.46 13.36
C ARG A 348 7.18 13.44 13.89
N VAL A 349 7.30 14.71 13.51
CA VAL A 349 6.24 15.73 13.63
C VAL A 349 5.25 15.59 12.47
N MET A 350 3.94 15.74 12.73
CA MET A 350 2.91 15.60 11.69
C MET A 350 2.03 16.84 11.56
N GLU A 351 1.63 17.45 12.67
CA GLU A 351 0.74 18.61 12.69
C GLU A 351 1.36 19.75 13.51
N VAL A 352 1.09 21.00 13.12
CA VAL A 352 1.47 22.18 13.91
C VAL A 352 0.36 23.23 13.91
N LYS A 353 0.18 23.89 15.05
CA LYS A 353 -0.72 25.03 15.28
C LYS A 353 -0.02 26.12 16.09
N TRP A 354 -0.31 27.37 15.79
CA TRP A 354 0.08 28.52 16.61
C TRP A 354 -0.91 28.77 17.75
N LEU A 355 -0.40 29.11 18.93
CA LEU A 355 -1.22 29.63 20.01
C LEU A 355 -1.47 31.14 19.85
N LYS A 356 -2.42 31.64 20.65
CA LYS A 356 -2.91 33.03 20.60
C LYS A 356 -1.81 34.09 20.76
N ASP A 357 -0.75 33.77 21.47
CA ASP A 357 0.36 34.67 21.78
C ASP A 357 1.31 34.94 20.60
N SER A 358 1.12 34.26 19.45
CA SER A 358 2.02 34.31 18.29
C SER A 358 3.49 33.97 18.61
N LYS A 359 3.72 33.23 19.70
CA LYS A 359 5.04 32.82 20.20
C LYS A 359 5.13 31.33 20.46
N THR A 360 4.03 30.68 20.83
CA THR A 360 4.01 29.28 21.22
C THR A 360 3.42 28.42 20.10
N LEU A 361 4.04 27.27 19.87
CA LEU A 361 3.59 26.23 18.95
C LEU A 361 3.03 25.06 19.75
N LEU A 362 1.89 24.54 19.30
CA LEU A 362 1.35 23.23 19.63
C LEU A 362 1.59 22.33 18.42
N TYR A 363 2.16 21.14 18.60
CA TYR A 363 2.46 20.25 17.49
C TYR A 363 2.34 18.79 17.91
N SER A 364 2.02 17.91 16.95
CA SER A 364 2.07 16.48 17.19
C SER A 364 3.44 15.91 16.87
N GLN A 365 3.87 14.91 17.64
CA GLN A 365 5.12 14.18 17.40
C GLN A 365 4.94 12.71 17.80
N THR A 366 5.64 11.80 17.15
CA THR A 366 5.72 10.41 17.62
C THR A 366 6.43 10.30 18.97
N TYR A 367 5.89 9.42 19.82
CA TYR A 367 6.42 9.02 21.12
C TYR A 367 6.14 7.52 21.28
N GLN A 368 7.20 6.71 21.32
CA GLN A 368 7.10 5.23 21.28
C GLN A 368 6.29 4.70 20.08
N GLY A 369 6.32 5.44 18.96
CA GLY A 369 5.55 5.13 17.75
C GLY A 369 4.14 5.75 17.68
N TYR A 370 3.58 6.22 18.81
CA TYR A 370 2.25 6.83 18.86
C TYR A 370 2.29 8.35 18.74
N GLN A 371 1.31 8.94 18.06
CA GLN A 371 1.17 10.39 17.94
C GLN A 371 0.71 11.04 19.26
N ASN A 372 1.50 11.97 19.78
CA ASN A 372 1.22 12.71 21.02
C ASN A 372 1.40 14.23 20.82
N TRP A 373 0.77 15.03 21.70
CA TRP A 373 0.83 16.48 21.64
C TRP A 373 1.99 17.05 22.44
N PHE A 374 2.68 18.02 21.85
CA PHE A 374 3.82 18.73 22.43
C PHE A 374 3.65 20.24 22.24
N SER A 375 4.31 21.03 23.08
CA SER A 375 4.40 22.47 22.91
C SER A 375 5.80 23.02 23.11
N ARG A 376 6.11 24.12 22.42
CA ARG A 376 7.38 24.85 22.56
C ARG A 376 7.26 26.29 22.09
N THR A 377 8.24 27.13 22.41
CA THR A 377 8.33 28.47 21.80
C THR A 377 8.88 28.39 20.38
N ALA A 378 8.32 29.19 19.47
CA ALA A 378 8.66 29.23 18.06
C ALA A 378 10.04 29.84 17.75
N ASP A 379 10.67 30.49 18.73
CA ASP A 379 12.06 30.95 18.61
C ASP A 379 13.09 29.84 18.88
N GLY A 380 12.64 28.66 19.31
CA GLY A 380 13.46 27.49 19.62
C GLY A 380 14.22 27.57 20.94
N LYS A 381 14.04 28.62 21.76
CA LYS A 381 14.79 28.81 23.02
C LYS A 381 14.13 28.15 24.23
N GLY A 382 12.81 27.94 24.21
CA GLY A 382 12.08 27.31 25.31
C GLY A 382 12.20 25.79 25.30
N GLU A 383 12.04 25.19 26.48
CA GLU A 383 11.96 23.74 26.64
C GLU A 383 10.72 23.15 25.95
N VAL A 384 10.87 21.93 25.43
CA VAL A 384 9.77 21.16 24.87
C VAL A 384 8.94 20.59 26.01
N LYS A 385 7.62 20.82 25.99
CA LYS A 385 6.67 20.23 26.94
C LYS A 385 5.83 19.18 26.23
N GLN A 386 5.96 17.93 26.66
CA GLN A 386 5.05 16.87 26.24
C GLN A 386 3.74 16.99 27.03
N LEU A 387 2.62 17.06 26.31
CA LEU A 387 1.29 17.31 26.88
C LEU A 387 0.48 16.03 27.07
N THR A 388 0.74 15.02 26.25
CA THR A 388 0.10 13.69 26.34
C THR A 388 1.15 12.57 26.33
N LEU A 389 0.84 11.47 27.00
CA LEU A 389 1.69 10.28 27.15
C LEU A 389 0.92 9.02 26.73
N ASP A 390 -0.03 9.18 25.81
CA ASP A 390 -0.96 8.12 25.45
C ASP A 390 -0.26 7.08 24.55
N LEU A 391 -0.55 5.80 24.78
CA LEU A 391 -0.19 4.68 23.88
C LEU A 391 -1.34 4.42 22.88
N ARG A 392 -1.73 5.49 22.19
CA ARG A 392 -2.73 5.56 21.13
C ARG A 392 -2.52 6.87 20.37
N ASN A 393 -3.02 6.97 19.14
CA ASN A 393 -2.77 8.14 18.31
C ASN A 393 -3.71 9.30 18.64
N ASN A 394 -3.12 10.46 18.97
CA ASN A 394 -3.79 11.75 19.16
C ASN A 394 -3.64 12.63 17.91
N ARG A 395 -4.71 12.96 17.20
CA ARG A 395 -4.68 13.51 15.82
C ARG A 395 -5.81 14.48 15.53
N ASP A 396 -5.73 15.14 14.37
CA ASP A 396 -6.78 15.97 13.78
C ASP A 396 -7.21 17.12 14.70
N ILE A 397 -6.26 17.97 15.09
CA ILE A 397 -6.53 19.04 16.05
C ILE A 397 -7.04 20.32 15.40
N THR A 398 -8.13 20.87 15.94
CA THR A 398 -8.66 22.17 15.54
C THR A 398 -8.86 23.09 16.74
N CYS A 399 -8.58 24.37 16.58
CA CYS A 399 -8.76 25.38 17.62
C CYS A 399 -10.12 26.07 17.48
N ASN A 400 -10.73 26.48 18.59
CA ASN A 400 -11.85 27.41 18.54
C ASN A 400 -11.39 28.82 18.11
N ALA A 401 -12.34 29.68 17.73
CA ALA A 401 -12.06 30.98 17.12
C ALA A 401 -11.17 31.91 17.98
N ASP A 402 -11.32 31.88 19.30
CA ASP A 402 -10.53 32.71 20.23
C ASP A 402 -9.19 32.09 20.65
N ARG A 403 -8.89 30.88 20.16
CA ARG A 403 -7.71 30.03 20.45
C ARG A 403 -7.49 29.82 21.96
N THR A 404 -8.57 29.61 22.71
CA THR A 404 -8.51 29.22 24.13
C THR A 404 -8.68 27.72 24.36
N LYS A 405 -9.28 27.01 23.39
CA LYS A 405 -9.48 25.57 23.42
C LYS A 405 -9.16 24.95 22.06
N ALA A 406 -8.77 23.69 22.07
CA ALA A 406 -8.67 22.86 20.88
C ALA A 406 -9.44 21.55 21.07
N VAL A 407 -9.94 20.96 19.98
CA VAL A 407 -10.59 19.65 19.95
C VAL A 407 -9.81 18.74 19.02
N TYR A 408 -9.70 17.46 19.38
CA TYR A 408 -8.94 16.47 18.63
C TYR A 408 -9.44 15.05 18.92
N LEU A 409 -9.01 14.07 18.13
CA LEU A 409 -9.38 12.66 18.28
C LEU A 409 -8.26 11.87 18.96
N SER A 410 -8.60 10.97 19.88
CA SER A 410 -7.65 10.10 20.57
C SER A 410 -8.08 8.64 20.46
N GLY A 411 -7.20 7.79 19.94
CA GLY A 411 -7.51 6.37 19.76
C GLY A 411 -8.62 6.12 18.75
N ARG A 412 -9.32 5.00 18.96
CA ARG A 412 -10.48 4.57 18.17
C ARG A 412 -11.81 5.11 18.70
N ASP A 413 -11.78 5.76 19.86
CA ASP A 413 -12.95 5.84 20.71
C ASP A 413 -13.20 7.20 21.41
N GLU A 414 -12.32 8.19 21.28
CA GLU A 414 -12.45 9.43 22.08
C GLU A 414 -12.37 10.73 21.26
N VAL A 415 -13.27 11.66 21.57
CA VAL A 415 -13.14 13.09 21.24
C VAL A 415 -12.68 13.81 22.49
N ARG A 416 -11.58 14.57 22.38
CA ARG A 416 -10.94 15.27 23.50
C ARG A 416 -10.88 16.77 23.28
N ILE A 417 -10.92 17.54 24.37
CA ILE A 417 -10.64 18.97 24.40
C ILE A 417 -9.32 19.22 25.12
N LEU A 418 -8.46 20.04 24.52
CA LEU A 418 -7.26 20.61 25.13
C LEU A 418 -7.53 22.07 25.50
N ASP A 419 -7.47 22.40 26.78
CA ASP A 419 -7.47 23.79 27.23
C ASP A 419 -6.10 24.41 26.90
N LEU A 420 -6.05 25.43 26.04
CA LEU A 420 -4.81 25.98 25.51
C LEU A 420 -4.11 26.95 26.47
N THR A 421 -4.75 27.28 27.59
CA THR A 421 -4.15 28.15 28.63
C THR A 421 -3.40 27.31 29.66
N SER A 422 -4.05 26.23 30.14
CA SER A 422 -3.50 25.30 31.13
C SER A 422 -2.76 24.13 30.50
N LEU A 423 -2.95 23.88 29.19
CA LEU A 423 -2.43 22.75 28.42
C LEU A 423 -2.89 21.38 28.94
N LYS A 424 -4.09 21.32 29.54
CA LYS A 424 -4.70 20.09 30.04
C LYS A 424 -5.69 19.51 29.02
N SER A 425 -5.56 18.22 28.75
CA SER A 425 -6.47 17.47 27.88
C SER A 425 -7.52 16.71 28.68
N GLN A 426 -8.75 16.64 28.17
CA GLN A 426 -9.87 15.89 28.75
C GLN A 426 -10.75 15.26 27.67
N THR A 427 -11.26 14.06 27.94
CA THR A 427 -12.24 13.38 27.09
C THR A 427 -13.63 13.96 27.34
N VAL A 428 -14.35 14.27 26.26
CA VAL A 428 -15.72 14.82 26.31
C VAL A 428 -16.75 13.91 25.65
N VAL A 429 -16.34 13.07 24.69
CA VAL A 429 -17.19 12.05 24.08
C VAL A 429 -16.42 10.74 23.97
N LYS A 430 -17.11 9.63 24.29
CA LYS A 430 -16.70 8.27 23.94
C LYS A 430 -17.70 7.68 22.96
N ASP A 431 -17.25 7.33 21.77
CA ASP A 431 -18.09 6.75 20.71
C ASP A 431 -17.22 5.95 19.74
N GLU A 432 -17.80 5.29 18.74
CA GLU A 432 -17.07 4.55 17.71
C GLU A 432 -16.50 5.51 16.66
N ILE A 433 -15.29 6.02 16.88
CA ILE A 433 -14.63 7.00 15.99
C ILE A 433 -13.78 6.33 14.90
N TRP A 434 -13.23 5.15 15.21
CA TRP A 434 -12.13 4.47 14.51
C TRP A 434 -10.83 5.31 14.49
N ALA A 435 -9.66 4.66 14.43
CA ALA A 435 -8.38 5.35 14.62
C ALA A 435 -7.83 6.01 13.34
N PHE A 436 -8.37 5.68 12.17
CA PHE A 436 -8.06 6.31 10.88
C PHE A 436 -9.33 6.37 10.02
N GLN A 437 -9.35 7.18 8.95
CA GLN A 437 -10.54 7.44 8.11
C GLN A 437 -11.72 8.11 8.83
N ASN A 438 -11.41 9.08 9.70
CA ASN A 438 -12.40 9.93 10.37
C ASN A 438 -12.37 11.34 9.79
N SER A 439 -13.38 12.14 10.14
CA SER A 439 -13.40 13.57 9.84
C SER A 439 -12.85 14.37 11.00
N SER A 440 -12.10 15.44 10.72
CA SER A 440 -11.54 16.30 11.77
C SER A 440 -12.67 16.94 12.61
N PRO A 441 -12.62 16.87 13.95
CA PRO A 441 -13.61 17.51 14.80
C PRO A 441 -13.44 19.03 14.77
N SER A 442 -14.51 19.79 15.00
CA SER A 442 -14.46 21.25 15.01
C SER A 442 -15.45 21.91 15.97
N PHE A 443 -15.12 23.11 16.43
CA PHE A 443 -16.05 23.93 17.20
C PHE A 443 -17.05 24.64 16.29
N SER A 444 -18.28 24.84 16.78
CA SER A 444 -19.22 25.78 16.18
C SER A 444 -18.67 27.22 16.21
N PRO A 445 -19.12 28.11 15.31
CA PRO A 445 -18.63 29.50 15.25
C PRO A 445 -18.82 30.30 16.55
N ASP A 446 -19.83 29.95 17.35
CA ASP A 446 -20.11 30.55 18.66
C ASP A 446 -19.41 29.82 19.84
N GLY A 447 -18.73 28.71 19.57
CA GLY A 447 -17.98 27.92 20.54
C GLY A 447 -18.82 27.08 21.50
N ASN A 448 -20.13 26.91 21.26
CA ASN A 448 -21.03 26.16 22.14
C ASN A 448 -21.18 24.67 21.79
N TYR A 449 -20.85 24.27 20.56
CA TYR A 449 -20.96 22.89 20.09
C TYR A 449 -19.63 22.37 19.54
N LEU A 450 -19.42 21.06 19.62
CA LEU A 450 -18.43 20.33 18.83
C LEU A 450 -19.15 19.55 17.73
N LEU A 451 -18.57 19.53 16.54
CA LEU A 451 -18.98 18.72 15.39
C LEU A 451 -17.95 17.63 15.17
N PHE A 452 -18.40 16.40 14.97
CA PHE A 452 -17.55 15.24 14.72
C PHE A 452 -18.33 14.16 13.97
N THR A 453 -17.64 13.11 13.52
CA THR A 453 -18.28 11.92 12.96
C THR A 453 -18.04 10.70 13.84
N ALA A 454 -19.01 9.78 13.83
CA ALA A 454 -18.88 8.45 14.42
C ALA A 454 -19.48 7.40 13.48
N MET A 455 -19.04 6.15 13.62
CA MET A 455 -19.38 5.06 12.71
C MET A 455 -20.67 4.36 13.14
N ARG A 456 -21.56 4.08 12.18
CA ARG A 456 -22.77 3.27 12.34
C ARG A 456 -22.88 2.35 11.13
N ASN A 457 -22.87 1.03 11.34
CA ASN A 457 -22.92 0.04 10.26
C ASN A 457 -21.87 0.30 9.15
N PHE A 458 -20.62 0.57 9.52
CA PHE A 458 -19.51 0.91 8.60
C PHE A 458 -19.65 2.25 7.84
N GLU A 459 -20.63 3.07 8.17
CA GLU A 459 -20.86 4.37 7.54
C GLU A 459 -20.67 5.51 8.55
N GLN A 460 -20.16 6.66 8.12
CA GLN A 460 -20.04 7.83 8.99
C GLN A 460 -21.38 8.55 9.14
N ASP A 461 -21.72 8.90 10.38
CA ASP A 461 -22.79 9.82 10.72
C ASP A 461 -22.22 11.11 11.32
N ILE A 462 -22.95 12.22 11.15
CA ILE A 462 -22.57 13.54 11.67
C ILE A 462 -23.21 13.76 13.04
N PHE A 463 -22.40 14.11 14.02
CA PHE A 463 -22.82 14.37 15.40
C PHE A 463 -22.46 15.77 15.87
N VAL A 464 -23.25 16.28 16.80
CA VAL A 464 -22.90 17.46 17.60
C VAL A 464 -22.91 17.15 19.08
N TYR A 465 -21.94 17.70 19.82
CA TYR A 465 -21.87 17.67 21.27
C TYR A 465 -22.02 19.08 21.83
N ASN A 466 -23.01 19.30 22.67
CA ASN A 466 -23.25 20.59 23.32
C ASN A 466 -22.40 20.73 24.58
N LEU A 467 -21.52 21.73 24.61
CA LEU A 467 -20.55 21.94 25.69
C LEU A 467 -21.16 22.43 27.02
N LYS A 468 -22.42 22.92 26.99
CA LYS A 468 -23.08 23.49 28.15
C LYS A 468 -23.89 22.45 28.93
N ASN A 469 -24.60 21.58 28.23
CA ASN A 469 -25.45 20.55 28.85
C ASN A 469 -24.90 19.12 28.66
N GLU A 470 -23.74 18.98 28.02
CA GLU A 470 -23.02 17.72 27.84
C GLU A 470 -23.81 16.66 27.05
N GLN A 471 -24.65 17.11 26.12
CA GLN A 471 -25.49 16.24 25.30
C GLN A 471 -24.91 16.03 23.89
N THR A 472 -24.76 14.76 23.50
CA THR A 472 -24.45 14.33 22.13
C THR A 472 -25.73 14.07 21.33
N THR A 473 -25.79 14.55 20.09
CA THR A 473 -26.93 14.37 19.17
C THR A 473 -26.44 13.89 17.79
N ASN A 474 -27.03 12.82 17.27
CA ASN A 474 -26.83 12.37 15.87
C ASN A 474 -27.72 13.20 14.93
N LEU A 475 -27.13 13.89 13.96
CA LEU A 475 -27.85 14.75 13.02
C LEU A 475 -28.35 13.99 11.78
N THR A 476 -27.61 12.99 11.30
CA THR A 476 -27.87 12.31 10.02
C THR A 476 -28.61 10.99 10.20
N ASN A 477 -28.04 10.05 10.97
CA ASN A 477 -28.57 8.70 11.18
C ASN A 477 -28.99 8.02 9.87
N THR A 478 -28.04 7.84 8.96
CA THR A 478 -28.25 7.28 7.62
C THR A 478 -27.57 5.92 7.43
N GLY A 479 -28.00 5.16 6.41
CA GLY A 479 -27.33 3.92 5.98
C GLY A 479 -26.20 4.13 4.96
N VAL A 480 -25.69 5.35 4.87
CA VAL A 480 -24.65 5.81 3.94
C VAL A 480 -23.77 6.84 4.64
N THR A 481 -22.54 6.99 4.17
CA THR A 481 -21.53 7.89 4.75
C THR A 481 -21.87 9.36 4.51
N GLU A 482 -21.89 10.11 5.60
CA GLU A 482 -22.02 11.58 5.64
C GLU A 482 -20.71 12.15 6.23
N ALA A 483 -19.75 12.52 5.37
CA ALA A 483 -18.37 12.78 5.77
C ALA A 483 -17.90 14.23 5.59
N ALA A 484 -16.76 14.54 6.22
CA ALA A 484 -16.08 15.83 6.21
C ALA A 484 -17.01 17.01 6.54
N PRO A 485 -17.74 16.97 7.69
CA PRO A 485 -18.70 18.00 8.02
C PRO A 485 -17.99 19.32 8.39
N TYR A 486 -18.52 20.45 7.93
CA TYR A 486 -17.92 21.77 8.10
C TYR A 486 -18.97 22.83 8.43
N TRP A 487 -18.73 23.62 9.48
CA TRP A 487 -19.63 24.71 9.88
C TRP A 487 -19.60 25.88 8.89
N SER A 488 -20.76 26.45 8.56
CA SER A 488 -20.78 27.78 7.97
C SER A 488 -20.31 28.83 9.00
N PRO A 489 -19.52 29.85 8.60
CA PRO A 489 -19.04 30.88 9.54
C PRO A 489 -20.16 31.66 10.26
N ASP A 490 -21.35 31.75 9.66
CA ASP A 490 -22.53 32.39 10.25
C ASP A 490 -23.34 31.48 11.19
N GLY A 491 -22.95 30.21 11.33
CA GLY A 491 -23.59 29.24 12.22
C GLY A 491 -24.96 28.73 11.75
N LYS A 492 -25.32 28.95 10.48
CA LYS A 492 -26.63 28.56 9.91
C LYS A 492 -26.66 27.19 9.24
N TYR A 493 -25.52 26.69 8.78
CA TYR A 493 -25.43 25.46 8.01
C TYR A 493 -24.29 24.56 8.47
N ILE A 494 -24.45 23.26 8.24
CA ILE A 494 -23.35 22.29 8.18
C ILE A 494 -23.25 21.78 6.74
N TYR A 495 -22.06 21.88 6.15
CA TYR A 495 -21.73 21.33 4.83
C TYR A 495 -21.06 19.97 4.98
N PHE A 496 -21.30 19.03 4.07
CA PHE A 496 -20.70 17.68 4.12
C PHE A 496 -20.71 17.02 2.73
N ALA A 497 -19.91 15.97 2.55
CA ALA A 497 -19.84 15.17 1.35
C ALA A 497 -20.58 13.83 1.53
N SER A 498 -21.34 13.41 0.51
CA SER A 498 -22.17 12.20 0.61
C SER A 498 -22.54 11.61 -0.75
N ASN A 499 -22.66 10.28 -0.82
CA ASN A 499 -23.50 9.62 -1.82
C ASN A 499 -24.77 9.12 -1.13
N ARG A 500 -25.83 9.93 -1.17
CA ARG A 500 -27.08 9.65 -0.46
C ARG A 500 -27.89 8.47 -1.02
N THR A 501 -27.37 7.76 -2.02
CA THR A 501 -28.05 6.63 -2.69
C THR A 501 -27.29 5.31 -2.62
N LYS A 502 -26.03 5.30 -2.14
CA LYS A 502 -25.21 4.10 -2.09
C LYS A 502 -24.26 4.14 -0.88
N PRO A 503 -24.14 3.04 -0.11
CA PRO A 503 -23.14 2.91 0.94
C PRO A 503 -21.72 3.16 0.42
N SER A 504 -20.85 3.67 1.30
CA SER A 504 -19.43 3.87 0.98
C SER A 504 -18.67 2.56 1.10
N TYR A 505 -18.94 1.76 2.13
CA TYR A 505 -18.26 0.50 2.29
C TYR A 505 -18.85 -0.58 1.35
N PRO A 506 -18.03 -1.44 0.71
CA PRO A 506 -16.56 -1.54 0.79
C PRO A 506 -15.78 -0.70 -0.25
N THR A 507 -16.47 0.00 -1.15
CA THR A 507 -15.85 0.63 -2.35
C THR A 507 -15.22 2.01 -2.10
N GLY A 508 -15.40 2.56 -0.90
CA GLY A 508 -15.30 3.98 -0.66
C GLY A 508 -16.47 4.77 -1.28
N MET A 509 -16.55 6.04 -0.94
CA MET A 509 -17.62 6.94 -1.37
C MET A 509 -17.39 7.41 -2.82
N GLN A 510 -18.01 6.72 -3.77
CA GLN A 510 -17.99 7.05 -5.20
C GLN A 510 -19.14 8.01 -5.56
N ASN A 511 -18.94 8.90 -6.54
CA ASN A 511 -19.96 9.82 -7.05
C ASN A 511 -20.66 10.65 -5.96
N SER A 512 -19.93 11.05 -4.93
CA SER A 512 -20.45 11.93 -3.89
C SER A 512 -20.69 13.34 -4.39
N SER A 513 -21.69 13.99 -3.78
CA SER A 513 -21.97 15.42 -3.91
C SER A 513 -21.69 16.16 -2.60
N ILE A 514 -21.57 17.48 -2.67
CA ILE A 514 -21.57 18.35 -1.49
C ILE A 514 -22.99 18.78 -1.18
N PHE A 515 -23.38 18.57 0.08
CA PHE A 515 -24.66 18.99 0.62
C PHE A 515 -24.46 20.06 1.69
N ARG A 516 -25.51 20.84 1.95
CA ARG A 516 -25.62 21.65 3.16
C ARG A 516 -26.92 21.33 3.89
N MET A 517 -26.86 21.36 5.22
CA MET A 517 -27.98 21.17 6.13
C MET A 517 -28.26 22.47 6.88
N ALA A 518 -29.43 23.06 6.69
CA ALA A 518 -29.82 24.25 7.44
C ALA A 518 -30.25 23.87 8.87
N LEU A 519 -29.64 24.51 9.88
CA LEU A 519 -29.83 24.15 11.29
C LEU A 519 -31.13 24.67 11.89
N THR A 520 -31.74 25.68 11.25
CA THR A 520 -33.08 26.16 11.53
C THR A 520 -33.82 26.40 10.22
N ASN A 521 -35.14 26.51 10.30
CA ASN A 521 -35.95 26.93 9.16
C ASN A 521 -35.94 28.47 9.06
N PHE A 522 -35.22 29.01 8.08
CA PHE A 522 -35.16 30.45 7.82
C PHE A 522 -35.24 30.73 6.32
N ASP A 523 -35.78 31.89 5.96
CA ASP A 523 -35.80 32.37 4.58
C ASP A 523 -34.53 33.20 4.28
N GLN A 524 -34.22 33.36 3.00
CA GLN A 524 -33.24 34.34 2.56
C GLN A 524 -33.73 35.75 2.92
N PRO A 525 -32.81 36.69 3.22
CA PRO A 525 -33.20 38.09 3.39
C PRO A 525 -34.02 38.59 2.20
N TYR A 526 -35.14 39.27 2.44
CA TYR A 526 -35.97 39.83 1.37
C TYR A 526 -35.31 41.08 0.76
N ARG A 527 -35.42 41.24 -0.56
CA ARG A 527 -34.93 42.45 -1.27
C ARG A 527 -35.55 43.73 -0.72
N SER A 528 -36.85 43.68 -0.39
CA SER A 528 -37.57 44.81 0.23
C SER A 528 -36.97 45.18 1.58
N ALA A 529 -36.72 44.20 2.46
CA ALA A 529 -36.10 44.46 3.76
C ALA A 529 -34.70 45.09 3.61
N LYS A 530 -33.89 44.62 2.65
CA LYS A 530 -32.57 45.23 2.35
C LYS A 530 -32.67 46.61 1.74
N PHE A 531 -33.74 46.90 0.99
CA PHE A 531 -34.04 48.23 0.49
C PHE A 531 -34.45 49.17 1.63
N ASP A 532 -35.32 48.73 2.54
CA ASP A 532 -35.77 49.50 3.69
C ASP A 532 -34.61 49.83 4.65
N GLU A 533 -33.65 48.91 4.82
CA GLU A 533 -32.40 49.13 5.57
C GLU A 533 -31.61 50.37 5.07
N LEU A 534 -31.73 50.77 3.79
CA LEU A 534 -31.06 51.95 3.24
C LEU A 534 -31.57 53.28 3.84
N PHE A 535 -32.78 53.27 4.41
CA PHE A 535 -33.44 54.44 4.97
C PHE A 535 -33.40 54.48 6.50
N VAL A 536 -32.83 53.45 7.13
CA VAL A 536 -32.58 53.42 8.58
C VAL A 536 -31.40 54.33 8.88
N THR A 537 -31.66 55.47 9.54
CA THR A 537 -30.58 56.37 9.99
C THR A 537 -29.87 55.71 11.18
N PRO A 538 -28.53 55.59 11.19
CA PRO A 538 -27.84 54.97 12.32
C PRO A 538 -28.00 55.86 13.57
N GLU A 539 -28.84 55.44 14.52
CA GLU A 539 -28.86 56.04 15.84
C GLU A 539 -27.52 55.80 16.52
N LYS A 540 -26.83 56.90 16.90
CA LYS A 540 -25.71 56.85 17.83
C LYS A 540 -26.21 56.19 19.12
N LYS A 541 -25.66 55.02 19.46
CA LYS A 541 -25.75 54.48 20.81
C LYS A 541 -25.00 55.41 21.76
N ASP A 542 -25.69 56.41 22.30
CA ASP A 542 -25.30 57.03 23.56
C ASP A 542 -25.48 55.98 24.66
N THR A 543 -24.35 55.57 25.23
CA THR A 543 -24.31 54.81 26.47
C THR A 543 -24.51 55.79 27.62
N THR A 544 -25.74 55.96 28.09
CA THR A 544 -25.95 56.42 29.47
C THR A 544 -27.03 55.60 30.16
N VAL A 545 -26.54 54.94 31.21
CA VAL A 545 -27.26 54.18 32.22
C VAL A 545 -28.27 55.09 32.92
N ASN A 546 -29.56 54.78 32.83
CA ASN A 546 -30.54 55.29 33.78
C ASN A 546 -30.53 54.39 35.03
N LYS A 547 -29.78 54.83 36.05
CA LYS A 547 -30.09 54.56 37.45
C LYS A 547 -31.18 55.54 37.88
N THR A 548 -32.23 55.01 38.49
CA THR A 548 -33.23 55.76 39.24
C THR A 548 -32.62 56.39 40.50
N GLY A 549 -33.02 57.62 40.83
CA GLY A 549 -32.89 58.15 42.21
C GLY A 549 -32.40 59.59 42.41
N THR A 550 -33.26 60.57 42.09
CA THR A 550 -33.54 61.83 42.85
C THR A 550 -32.43 62.85 43.26
N ALA A 551 -32.64 64.07 42.73
CA ALA A 551 -32.75 65.37 43.43
C ALA A 551 -31.56 66.38 43.48
N LYS A 552 -31.78 67.46 42.69
CA LYS A 552 -31.64 68.91 42.96
C LYS A 552 -30.26 69.59 43.13
N LYS A 553 -30.07 70.58 42.23
CA LYS A 553 -29.73 72.01 42.41
C LYS A 553 -28.29 72.53 42.11
N GLU A 554 -28.31 73.56 41.25
CA GLU A 554 -27.55 74.83 41.25
C GLU A 554 -26.14 74.95 40.61
N ALA A 555 -26.14 75.59 39.42
CA ALA A 555 -25.50 76.87 39.04
C ALA A 555 -23.97 77.11 39.11
N GLY A 556 -23.43 77.69 38.02
CA GLY A 556 -22.20 78.51 37.96
C GLY A 556 -21.10 77.90 37.05
N ALA A 557 -20.87 78.35 35.80
CA ALA A 557 -20.20 79.58 35.32
C ALA A 557 -18.76 79.33 34.78
N LYS A 558 -18.56 79.72 33.50
CA LYS A 558 -17.39 80.23 32.73
C LYS A 558 -15.96 80.09 33.35
N ASP A 559 -14.87 79.86 32.62
CA ASP A 559 -14.36 80.56 31.41
C ASP A 559 -13.05 79.89 30.91
N LYS A 560 -12.77 79.95 29.58
CA LYS A 560 -11.49 80.11 28.81
C LYS A 560 -10.23 79.27 29.20
N LYS A 561 -9.36 78.76 28.29
CA LYS A 561 -8.70 79.40 27.13
C LYS A 561 -7.73 78.39 26.44
N LYS A 562 -7.62 78.54 25.10
CA LYS A 562 -6.44 78.39 24.19
C LYS A 562 -5.63 77.08 24.04
N ASN A 563 -5.70 76.58 22.80
CA ASN A 563 -4.65 76.13 21.87
C ASN A 563 -3.23 75.92 22.40
N ASP A 564 -2.68 74.73 22.13
CA ASP A 564 -1.36 74.61 21.50
C ASP A 564 -1.27 73.36 20.60
N VAL A 565 -0.52 73.50 19.52
CA VAL A 565 -0.31 72.53 18.43
C VAL A 565 1.13 72.02 18.54
N ASP A 566 1.37 70.71 18.74
CA ASP A 566 2.44 70.02 17.99
C ASP A 566 2.37 68.48 18.00
N LYS A 567 2.47 67.94 16.79
CA LYS A 567 3.05 66.66 16.30
C LYS A 567 2.86 65.36 17.11
N GLY A 568 1.84 64.60 16.71
CA GLY A 568 1.67 63.16 16.98
C GLY A 568 2.05 62.26 15.78
N LYS A 569 2.71 61.15 16.12
CA LYS A 569 3.19 60.02 15.30
C LYS A 569 2.12 59.40 14.38
N PRO A 570 2.52 58.69 13.29
CA PRO A 570 1.59 57.95 12.44
C PRO A 570 0.90 56.83 13.22
N THR A 571 -0.40 56.99 13.45
CA THR A 571 -1.31 56.02 14.04
C THR A 571 -1.58 54.86 13.08
N ALA A 572 -1.54 53.66 13.64
CA ALA A 572 -1.93 52.42 13.00
C ALA A 572 -3.36 52.48 12.45
N ILE A 573 -3.54 51.87 11.28
CA ILE A 573 -4.85 51.60 10.66
C ILE A 573 -5.63 50.69 11.62
N PRO A 574 -6.89 51.02 11.99
CA PRO A 574 -7.73 50.12 12.78
C PRO A 574 -8.07 48.90 11.92
N ILE A 575 -7.67 47.72 12.38
CA ILE A 575 -8.15 46.44 11.87
C ILE A 575 -9.63 46.36 12.29
N ALA A 576 -10.54 46.21 11.32
CA ALA A 576 -11.95 46.04 11.60
C ALA A 576 -12.17 44.78 12.46
N GLU A 577 -12.82 44.93 13.60
CA GLU A 577 -13.25 43.78 14.42
C GLU A 577 -14.31 42.96 13.67
N PRO A 578 -14.24 41.62 13.70
CA PRO A 578 -15.27 40.77 13.12
C PRO A 578 -16.59 40.94 13.88
N LYS A 579 -17.71 41.05 13.13
CA LYS A 579 -19.06 40.91 13.69
C LYS A 579 -19.12 39.62 14.50
N LYS A 580 -19.54 39.68 15.78
CA LYS A 580 -19.83 38.49 16.57
C LYS A 580 -20.76 37.56 15.77
N ALA A 581 -20.35 36.30 15.62
CA ALA A 581 -21.16 35.25 15.01
C ALA A 581 -22.53 35.17 15.71
N GLY A 582 -23.59 34.92 14.95
CA GLY A 582 -24.91 34.65 15.52
C GLY A 582 -24.84 33.40 16.42
N LEU A 583 -25.65 33.37 17.48
CA LEU A 583 -25.80 32.16 18.30
C LEU A 583 -26.26 31.00 17.42
N VAL A 584 -25.58 29.85 17.49
CA VAL A 584 -25.99 28.65 16.76
C VAL A 584 -27.29 28.16 17.35
N GLN A 585 -28.33 28.14 16.52
CA GLN A 585 -29.64 27.57 16.84
C GLN A 585 -29.75 26.23 16.12
N LEU A 586 -30.14 25.20 16.86
CA LEU A 586 -30.30 23.85 16.34
C LEU A 586 -31.75 23.41 16.57
N ASP A 587 -32.51 23.41 15.49
CA ASP A 587 -33.84 22.81 15.43
C ASP A 587 -33.70 21.41 14.85
N LEU A 588 -34.12 20.38 15.59
CA LEU A 588 -34.05 18.98 15.16
C LEU A 588 -35.29 18.55 14.37
N GLU A 589 -36.42 19.28 14.53
CA GLU A 589 -37.65 18.95 13.82
C GLU A 589 -37.47 19.22 12.33
N GLY A 590 -37.72 18.22 11.47
CA GLY A 590 -37.57 18.36 10.01
C GLY A 590 -36.13 18.63 9.53
N LEU A 591 -35.10 18.39 10.34
CA LEU A 591 -33.70 18.74 10.00
C LEU A 591 -33.23 18.11 8.69
N ARG A 592 -33.64 16.86 8.41
CA ARG A 592 -33.25 16.13 7.20
C ARG A 592 -33.94 16.63 5.94
N ASP A 593 -35.10 17.25 6.08
CA ASP A 593 -35.83 17.87 4.97
C ASP A 593 -35.16 19.18 4.51
N ARG A 594 -34.27 19.72 5.35
CA ARG A 594 -33.47 20.94 5.08
C ARG A 594 -32.09 20.65 4.48
N ILE A 595 -31.86 19.44 3.99
CA ILE A 595 -30.62 19.06 3.31
C ILE A 595 -30.79 19.30 1.80
N GLU A 596 -29.89 20.08 1.22
CA GLU A 596 -29.86 20.32 -0.22
C GLU A 596 -28.46 20.15 -0.81
N GLN A 597 -28.41 19.69 -2.07
CA GLN A 597 -27.17 19.62 -2.82
C GLN A 597 -26.77 21.03 -3.27
N VAL A 598 -25.50 21.37 -3.08
CA VAL A 598 -24.98 22.72 -3.36
C VAL A 598 -23.90 22.74 -4.44
N SER A 599 -23.40 21.57 -4.82
CA SER A 599 -22.40 21.36 -5.85
C SER A 599 -23.01 20.90 -7.19
N PRO A 600 -22.23 20.86 -8.29
CA PRO A 600 -22.68 20.33 -9.58
C PRO A 600 -23.24 18.90 -9.50
N ALA A 601 -24.15 18.55 -10.40
CA ALA A 601 -24.88 17.27 -10.41
C ALA A 601 -24.02 16.03 -10.75
N PHE A 602 -22.83 16.23 -11.32
CA PHE A 602 -21.98 15.15 -11.83
C PHE A 602 -20.56 15.26 -11.26
N GLY A 603 -19.81 14.16 -11.37
CA GLY A 603 -18.48 14.01 -10.78
C GLY A 603 -18.54 13.64 -9.29
N THR A 604 -17.43 13.11 -8.79
CA THR A 604 -17.21 12.83 -7.37
C THR A 604 -16.62 14.07 -6.70
N GLN A 605 -17.19 14.44 -5.54
CA GLN A 605 -16.89 15.69 -4.85
C GLN A 605 -16.66 15.43 -3.35
N SER A 606 -15.69 16.12 -2.75
CA SER A 606 -15.30 15.89 -1.36
C SER A 606 -14.69 17.12 -0.69
N ASN A 607 -14.50 17.02 0.63
CA ASN A 607 -13.77 17.98 1.48
C ASN A 607 -14.31 19.42 1.39
N PRO A 608 -15.58 19.66 1.77
CA PRO A 608 -16.13 21.01 1.77
C PRO A 608 -15.44 21.90 2.81
N LEU A 609 -15.16 23.14 2.43
CA LEU A 609 -14.64 24.18 3.32
C LEU A 609 -15.33 25.51 2.98
N VAL A 610 -15.85 26.22 3.98
CA VAL A 610 -16.60 27.46 3.77
C VAL A 610 -15.93 28.65 4.43
N ILE A 611 -15.81 29.73 3.66
CA ILE A 611 -15.28 31.02 4.10
C ILE A 611 -16.31 32.10 3.79
N GLN A 612 -16.41 33.09 4.67
CA GLN A 612 -17.31 34.23 4.48
C GLN A 612 -16.51 35.54 4.50
N LYS A 613 -16.73 36.39 3.50
CA LYS A 613 -16.12 37.72 3.40
C LYS A 613 -17.18 38.73 2.97
N GLY A 614 -17.54 39.64 3.88
CA GLY A 614 -18.68 40.54 3.68
C GLY A 614 -19.97 39.74 3.51
N ASP A 615 -20.74 40.05 2.47
CA ASP A 615 -22.01 39.37 2.14
C ASP A 615 -21.83 38.16 1.21
N LYS A 616 -20.57 37.75 0.94
CA LYS A 616 -20.25 36.60 0.09
C LYS A 616 -19.79 35.40 0.92
N SER A 617 -20.27 34.22 0.56
CA SER A 617 -19.78 32.93 1.05
C SER A 617 -19.12 32.15 -0.07
N TYR A 618 -17.97 31.56 0.22
CA TYR A 618 -17.15 30.79 -0.71
C TYR A 618 -17.07 29.35 -0.20
N LEU A 619 -17.69 28.42 -0.93
CA LEU A 619 -17.62 26.98 -0.66
C LEU A 619 -16.52 26.38 -1.54
N PHE A 620 -15.43 25.91 -0.95
CA PHE A 620 -14.38 25.15 -1.61
C PHE A 620 -14.63 23.66 -1.50
N TYR A 621 -14.29 22.90 -2.54
CA TYR A 621 -14.36 21.44 -2.55
C TYR A 621 -13.49 20.87 -3.66
N SER A 622 -13.05 19.61 -3.51
CA SER A 622 -12.42 18.86 -4.60
C SER A 622 -13.50 18.28 -5.52
N SER A 623 -13.26 18.28 -6.82
CA SER A 623 -14.18 17.64 -7.77
C SER A 623 -13.49 17.25 -9.08
N ASN A 624 -13.98 16.18 -9.72
CA ASN A 624 -13.63 15.79 -11.08
C ASN A 624 -14.77 15.99 -12.10
N HIS A 625 -15.73 16.87 -11.83
CA HIS A 625 -16.88 17.08 -12.72
C HIS A 625 -16.47 17.51 -14.14
N GLU A 626 -15.34 18.19 -14.31
CA GLU A 626 -14.75 18.50 -15.63
C GLU A 626 -13.67 17.48 -16.08
N GLY A 627 -13.70 16.24 -15.57
CA GLY A 627 -12.86 15.11 -15.96
C GLY A 627 -11.61 14.86 -15.10
N LYS A 628 -10.93 15.91 -14.60
CA LYS A 628 -9.76 15.77 -13.71
C LYS A 628 -10.04 16.38 -12.33
N TYR A 629 -9.59 15.69 -11.27
CA TYR A 629 -9.68 16.22 -9.92
C TYR A 629 -8.97 17.57 -9.81
N SER A 630 -9.75 18.57 -9.42
CA SER A 630 -9.33 19.96 -9.22
C SER A 630 -10.07 20.53 -8.01
N THR A 631 -9.53 21.59 -7.43
CA THR A 631 -10.22 22.35 -6.40
C THR A 631 -11.12 23.37 -7.08
N TYR A 632 -12.39 23.41 -6.71
CA TYR A 632 -13.37 24.38 -7.16
C TYR A 632 -13.87 25.22 -6.00
N ARG A 633 -14.41 26.39 -6.33
CA ARG A 633 -15.16 27.20 -5.38
C ARG A 633 -16.53 27.56 -5.96
N THR A 634 -17.56 27.54 -5.12
CA THR A 634 -18.87 28.11 -5.41
C THR A 634 -19.07 29.36 -4.57
N VAL A 635 -19.38 30.47 -5.24
CA VAL A 635 -19.60 31.77 -4.62
C VAL A 635 -21.11 32.01 -4.49
N TYR A 636 -21.55 32.24 -3.25
CA TYR A 636 -22.89 32.69 -2.91
C TYR A 636 -22.85 34.16 -2.55
N GLU A 637 -23.70 34.95 -3.19
CA GLU A 637 -23.86 36.37 -2.92
C GLU A 637 -25.36 36.68 -2.91
N LEU A 638 -25.79 37.45 -1.92
CA LEU A 638 -27.20 37.74 -1.73
C LEU A 638 -27.77 38.45 -2.98
N PHE A 639 -28.89 37.92 -3.49
CA PHE A 639 -29.57 38.38 -4.71
C PHE A 639 -28.80 38.28 -6.03
N ALA A 640 -27.67 37.57 -6.06
CA ALA A 640 -26.90 37.28 -7.25
C ALA A 640 -26.98 35.78 -7.61
N PRO A 641 -26.82 35.40 -8.90
CA PRO A 641 -26.71 34.00 -9.27
C PRO A 641 -25.43 33.37 -8.70
N THR A 642 -25.51 32.11 -8.28
CA THR A 642 -24.36 31.34 -7.80
C THR A 642 -23.36 31.11 -8.92
N LYS A 643 -22.07 31.26 -8.63
CA LYS A 643 -20.99 31.06 -9.60
C LYS A 643 -20.02 29.99 -9.11
N THR A 644 -19.78 28.97 -9.93
CA THR A 644 -18.75 27.96 -9.67
C THR A 644 -17.53 28.23 -10.56
N GLU A 645 -16.34 28.21 -9.96
CA GLU A 645 -15.08 28.51 -10.64
C GLU A 645 -14.01 27.51 -10.22
N LYS A 646 -13.17 27.08 -11.18
CA LYS A 646 -11.97 26.30 -10.87
C LYS A 646 -10.95 27.18 -10.15
N VAL A 647 -10.30 26.64 -9.12
CA VAL A 647 -9.26 27.32 -8.33
C VAL A 647 -7.87 26.83 -8.72
N ALA A 648 -7.64 25.51 -8.70
CA ALA A 648 -6.35 24.91 -9.03
C ALA A 648 -6.48 23.44 -9.44
N ASP A 649 -5.53 22.93 -10.21
CA ASP A 649 -5.41 21.49 -10.49
C ASP A 649 -4.95 20.70 -9.25
N GLY A 650 -5.63 19.60 -8.96
CA GLY A 650 -5.40 18.81 -7.74
C GLY A 650 -6.08 19.40 -6.50
N GLY A 651 -5.67 18.92 -5.32
CA GLY A 651 -6.25 19.31 -4.03
C GLY A 651 -5.59 20.53 -3.40
N MET A 652 -6.34 21.17 -2.51
CA MET A 652 -5.83 22.12 -1.51
C MET A 652 -5.97 21.51 -0.13
N GLU A 653 -4.92 21.64 0.67
CA GLU A 653 -4.85 21.17 2.04
C GLU A 653 -4.54 22.34 2.97
N ASN A 654 -4.82 22.18 4.27
CA ASN A 654 -4.48 23.15 5.31
C ASN A 654 -4.83 24.60 4.96
N PHE A 655 -6.12 24.88 4.73
CA PHE A 655 -6.57 26.25 4.49
C PHE A 655 -6.51 27.05 5.81
N VAL A 656 -5.73 28.13 5.84
CA VAL A 656 -5.52 28.95 7.04
C VAL A 656 -5.82 30.42 6.74
N GLU A 657 -6.70 31.01 7.55
CA GLU A 657 -6.86 32.46 7.63
C GLU A 657 -6.05 33.03 8.80
N SER A 658 -5.27 34.08 8.54
CA SER A 658 -4.62 34.87 9.59
C SER A 658 -4.48 36.32 9.17
N ALA A 659 -4.82 37.23 10.09
CA ALA A 659 -4.79 38.68 9.89
C ALA A 659 -5.46 39.15 8.57
N GLY A 660 -6.61 38.53 8.21
CA GLY A 660 -7.38 38.83 7.01
C GLY A 660 -6.74 38.35 5.68
N LYS A 661 -5.72 37.50 5.75
CA LYS A 661 -5.06 36.86 4.60
C LYS A 661 -5.25 35.36 4.64
N TYR A 662 -5.22 34.74 3.47
CA TYR A 662 -5.46 33.30 3.32
C TYR A 662 -4.22 32.60 2.77
N PHE A 663 -3.98 31.40 3.29
CA PHE A 663 -2.87 30.53 2.91
C PHE A 663 -3.38 29.11 2.72
N VAL A 664 -2.80 28.39 1.78
CA VAL A 664 -3.13 26.98 1.48
C VAL A 664 -1.88 26.18 1.18
N LEU A 665 -1.92 24.87 1.40
CA LEU A 665 -0.88 23.94 0.97
C LEU A 665 -1.32 23.27 -0.33
N THR A 666 -0.45 23.31 -1.35
CA THR A 666 -0.66 22.61 -2.62
C THR A 666 0.64 21.95 -3.07
N ARG A 667 0.63 20.64 -3.29
CA ARG A 667 1.79 19.86 -3.79
C ARG A 667 3.10 20.21 -3.05
N GLY A 668 3.03 20.19 -1.72
CA GLY A 668 4.18 20.46 -0.86
C GLY A 668 4.69 21.91 -0.81
N THR A 669 3.92 22.86 -1.33
CA THR A 669 4.25 24.29 -1.36
C THR A 669 3.15 25.11 -0.71
N ILE A 670 3.51 25.98 0.24
CA ILE A 670 2.58 26.95 0.84
C ILE A 670 2.33 28.08 -0.17
N GLN A 671 1.07 28.43 -0.38
CA GLN A 671 0.62 29.45 -1.31
C GLN A 671 -0.18 30.51 -0.55
N LYS A 672 0.01 31.78 -0.89
CA LYS A 672 -0.93 32.86 -0.53
C LYS A 672 -2.13 32.75 -1.47
N TYR A 673 -3.32 32.77 -0.93
CA TYR A 673 -4.55 32.75 -1.73
C TYR A 673 -5.26 34.09 -1.69
N ASN A 674 -5.43 34.70 -2.85
CA ASN A 674 -6.25 35.88 -3.01
C ASN A 674 -7.69 35.47 -3.33
N LEU A 675 -8.56 35.61 -2.33
CA LEU A 675 -9.98 35.23 -2.42
C LEU A 675 -10.75 36.02 -3.48
N ASP A 676 -10.45 37.30 -3.70
CA ASP A 676 -11.20 38.10 -4.68
C ASP A 676 -10.77 37.77 -6.11
N LEU A 677 -9.46 37.64 -6.33
CA LEU A 677 -8.87 37.37 -7.65
C LEU A 677 -8.88 35.89 -8.05
N ASN A 678 -9.26 34.98 -7.14
CA ASN A 678 -9.14 33.53 -7.32
C ASN A 678 -7.72 33.10 -7.72
N LYS A 679 -6.71 33.62 -7.02
CA LYS A 679 -5.31 33.49 -7.44
C LYS A 679 -4.45 32.92 -6.33
N LEU A 680 -3.57 31.99 -6.69
CA LEU A 680 -2.51 31.47 -5.83
C LEU A 680 -1.18 32.14 -6.19
N ASP A 681 -0.46 32.59 -5.16
CA ASP A 681 0.89 33.12 -5.26
C ASP A 681 1.81 32.32 -4.33
N ALA A 682 2.83 31.67 -4.89
CA ALA A 682 3.70 30.76 -4.13
C ALA A 682 4.55 31.49 -3.10
N VAL A 683 4.64 30.94 -1.89
CA VAL A 683 5.65 31.32 -0.91
C VAL A 683 6.90 30.47 -1.16
N THR A 684 7.80 30.97 -2.00
CA THR A 684 9.04 30.25 -2.33
C THR A 684 9.94 30.17 -1.11
N MET A 685 10.21 28.94 -0.66
CA MET A 685 11.12 28.65 0.45
C MET A 685 12.16 27.62 0.00
N SER A 686 13.41 27.84 0.39
CA SER A 686 14.49 26.88 0.20
C SER A 686 15.33 26.86 1.47
N PHE A 687 15.40 25.70 2.11
CA PHE A 687 16.20 25.46 3.29
C PHE A 687 16.66 24.01 3.24
N LYS A 688 17.97 23.83 3.37
CA LYS A 688 18.60 22.51 3.44
C LYS A 688 18.79 22.14 4.90
N PHE A 689 18.40 20.92 5.26
CA PHE A 689 18.55 20.38 6.60
C PHE A 689 19.08 18.97 6.52
N ASN A 690 19.64 18.48 7.62
CA ASN A 690 20.26 17.18 7.67
C ASN A 690 19.46 16.23 8.56
N ARG A 691 19.34 14.97 8.14
CA ARG A 691 18.81 13.88 8.96
C ARG A 691 19.73 12.68 8.93
N ASP A 692 19.63 11.90 9.98
CA ASP A 692 20.30 10.62 10.19
C ASP A 692 19.30 9.51 9.84
N LEU A 693 19.63 8.68 8.83
CA LEU A 693 18.73 7.63 8.35
C LEU A 693 18.58 6.48 9.36
N GLU A 694 19.58 6.22 10.21
CA GLU A 694 19.48 5.20 11.26
C GLU A 694 18.39 5.58 12.27
N LYS A 695 18.37 6.84 12.70
CA LYS A 695 17.31 7.37 13.57
C LYS A 695 15.94 7.39 12.90
N GLU A 696 15.90 7.76 11.62
CA GLU A 696 14.67 7.75 10.83
C GLU A 696 14.09 6.33 10.72
N PHE A 697 14.92 5.32 10.45
CA PHE A 697 14.49 3.93 10.35
C PHE A 697 14.02 3.37 11.71
N ASN A 698 14.69 3.74 12.81
CA ASN A 698 14.23 3.39 14.15
C ASN A 698 12.84 3.98 14.43
N GLN A 699 12.63 5.26 14.12
CA GLN A 699 11.33 5.92 14.26
C GLN A 699 10.25 5.21 13.44
N MET A 700 10.56 4.88 12.17
CA MET A 700 9.65 4.15 11.29
C MET A 700 9.26 2.77 11.84
N PHE A 701 10.22 2.04 12.45
CA PHE A 701 9.94 0.75 13.09
C PHE A 701 8.89 0.87 14.20
N TYR A 702 9.08 1.83 15.12
CA TYR A 702 8.14 2.03 16.22
C TYR A 702 6.79 2.53 15.73
N GLU A 703 6.76 3.45 14.76
CA GLU A 703 5.51 3.96 14.18
C GLU A 703 4.73 2.84 13.49
N THR A 704 5.36 2.01 12.66
CA THR A 704 4.70 0.85 12.04
C THR A 704 4.13 -0.10 13.08
N TRP A 705 4.91 -0.46 14.11
CA TRP A 705 4.44 -1.36 15.17
C TRP A 705 3.24 -0.80 15.94
N ALA A 706 3.32 0.46 16.39
CA ALA A 706 2.30 1.11 17.20
C ALA A 706 0.97 1.28 16.45
N ASN A 707 1.05 1.60 15.16
CA ASN A 707 -0.15 1.73 14.35
C ASN A 707 -0.83 0.40 14.05
N LEU A 708 -0.08 -0.69 13.88
CA LEU A 708 -0.68 -2.00 13.76
C LEU A 708 -1.30 -2.43 15.10
N GLU A 709 -0.65 -2.13 16.22
CA GLU A 709 -1.19 -2.41 17.56
C GLU A 709 -2.56 -1.76 17.78
N GLU A 710 -2.73 -0.51 17.37
CA GLU A 710 -4.00 0.21 17.55
C GLU A 710 -5.11 -0.26 16.58
N ASN A 711 -4.76 -0.75 15.39
CA ASN A 711 -5.69 -0.84 14.24
C ASN A 711 -5.85 -2.23 13.63
N TYR A 712 -5.11 -3.23 14.09
CA TYR A 712 -5.25 -4.59 13.58
C TYR A 712 -6.63 -5.17 13.94
N TYR A 713 -7.22 -5.91 13.00
CA TYR A 713 -8.63 -6.31 13.06
C TYR A 713 -8.95 -7.24 14.25
N ASP A 714 -8.06 -8.20 14.54
CA ASP A 714 -8.18 -9.08 15.69
C ASP A 714 -7.38 -8.50 16.87
N SER A 715 -8.10 -8.06 17.90
CA SER A 715 -7.49 -7.55 19.13
C SER A 715 -6.54 -8.51 19.85
N ASN A 716 -6.61 -9.82 19.54
CA ASN A 716 -5.72 -10.84 20.10
C ASN A 716 -4.52 -11.17 19.19
N PHE A 717 -4.37 -10.50 18.05
CA PHE A 717 -3.23 -10.67 17.13
C PHE A 717 -3.03 -12.13 16.68
N HIS A 718 -4.11 -12.88 16.44
CA HIS A 718 -4.09 -14.32 16.16
C HIS A 718 -3.38 -15.15 17.25
N GLY A 719 -3.43 -14.68 18.50
CA GLY A 719 -2.75 -15.30 19.64
C GLY A 719 -1.26 -14.98 19.76
N VAL A 720 -0.73 -14.07 18.92
CA VAL A 720 0.66 -13.62 19.00
C VAL A 720 0.83 -12.56 20.08
N ASP A 721 1.83 -12.71 20.96
CA ASP A 721 2.22 -11.64 21.88
C ASP A 721 2.92 -10.52 21.10
N TRP A 722 2.12 -9.58 20.61
CA TRP A 722 2.59 -8.49 19.75
C TRP A 722 3.63 -7.58 20.43
N VAL A 723 3.57 -7.43 21.76
CA VAL A 723 4.56 -6.66 22.53
C VAL A 723 5.89 -7.41 22.62
N ALA A 724 5.87 -8.72 22.80
CA ALA A 724 7.08 -9.54 22.74
C ALA A 724 7.69 -9.56 21.33
N ILE A 725 6.86 -9.55 20.28
CA ILE A 725 7.33 -9.44 18.89
C ILE A 725 8.09 -8.12 18.68
N LYS A 726 7.59 -6.98 19.17
CA LYS A 726 8.37 -5.72 19.11
C LYS A 726 9.79 -5.89 19.65
N LYS A 727 9.90 -6.40 20.88
CA LYS A 727 11.18 -6.59 21.58
C LYS A 727 12.11 -7.56 20.82
N LYS A 728 11.55 -8.60 20.21
CA LYS A 728 12.29 -9.58 19.40
C LYS A 728 12.96 -8.92 18.20
N TYR A 729 12.28 -8.02 17.49
CA TYR A 729 12.79 -7.39 16.27
C TYR A 729 13.58 -6.11 16.53
N GLU A 730 13.26 -5.36 17.58
CA GLU A 730 13.97 -4.14 18.02
C GLU A 730 15.47 -4.36 18.21
N LYS A 731 15.87 -5.54 18.72
CA LYS A 731 17.29 -5.89 18.97
C LYS A 731 18.16 -5.90 17.70
N TYR A 732 17.56 -5.97 16.50
CA TYR A 732 18.26 -6.00 15.23
C TYR A 732 18.37 -4.62 14.56
N LEU A 733 17.72 -3.58 15.09
CA LEU A 733 17.80 -2.21 14.57
C LEU A 733 19.24 -1.69 14.44
N PRO A 734 20.16 -1.88 15.42
CA PRO A 734 21.55 -1.42 15.30
C PRO A 734 22.34 -2.10 14.16
N GLY A 735 21.80 -3.19 13.62
CA GLY A 735 22.41 -4.00 12.57
C GLY A 735 21.96 -3.63 11.15
N ILE A 736 20.98 -2.74 10.99
CA ILE A 736 20.47 -2.29 9.69
C ILE A 736 21.54 -1.45 8.99
N ASN A 737 21.83 -1.75 7.72
CA ASN A 737 22.83 -1.02 6.94
C ASN A 737 22.18 -0.20 5.81
N ASP A 738 21.06 -0.64 5.28
CA ASP A 738 20.33 0.01 4.20
C ASP A 738 18.81 -0.19 4.30
N ARG A 739 18.08 0.28 3.28
CA ARG A 739 16.62 0.13 3.20
C ARG A 739 16.16 -1.31 2.96
N THR A 740 16.99 -2.13 2.32
CA THR A 740 16.69 -3.56 2.10
C THR A 740 16.63 -4.28 3.44
N ASP A 741 17.58 -4.00 4.34
CA ASP A 741 17.60 -4.55 5.71
C ASP A 741 16.34 -4.12 6.49
N LEU A 742 15.96 -2.84 6.41
CA LEU A 742 14.71 -2.35 7.03
C LEU A 742 13.47 -3.07 6.45
N ARG A 743 13.41 -3.26 5.13
CA ARG A 743 12.33 -4.00 4.47
C ARG A 743 12.24 -5.43 4.96
N ILE A 744 13.37 -6.11 5.07
CA ILE A 744 13.43 -7.49 5.58
C ILE A 744 12.93 -7.54 7.02
N LEU A 745 13.45 -6.66 7.88
CA LEU A 745 13.09 -6.62 9.31
C LEU A 745 11.58 -6.40 9.51
N LEU A 746 11.01 -5.39 8.85
CA LEU A 746 9.60 -5.05 9.02
C LEU A 746 8.67 -6.12 8.41
N ASN A 747 8.98 -6.65 7.23
CA ASN A 747 8.15 -7.71 6.65
C ASN A 747 8.22 -9.01 7.45
N ASP A 748 9.35 -9.33 8.07
CA ASP A 748 9.44 -10.46 8.99
C ASP A 748 8.60 -10.24 10.26
N MET A 749 8.66 -9.05 10.85
CA MET A 749 7.87 -8.70 12.04
C MET A 749 6.36 -8.81 11.75
N LEU A 750 5.91 -8.25 10.63
CA LEU A 750 4.52 -8.32 10.19
C LEU A 750 4.11 -9.77 9.88
N GLY A 751 5.01 -10.56 9.29
CA GLY A 751 4.78 -11.96 8.93
C GLY A 751 4.50 -12.89 10.11
N GLU A 752 4.84 -12.49 11.34
CA GLU A 752 4.50 -13.24 12.56
C GLU A 752 2.99 -13.33 12.80
N LEU A 753 2.19 -12.39 12.30
CA LEU A 753 0.74 -12.39 12.51
C LEU A 753 -0.02 -13.38 11.63
N ASN A 754 0.64 -14.02 10.65
CA ASN A 754 -0.02 -14.92 9.69
C ASN A 754 -1.29 -14.33 9.06
N SER A 755 -1.25 -13.06 8.63
CA SER A 755 -2.44 -12.37 8.15
C SER A 755 -2.30 -11.93 6.71
N SER A 756 -3.42 -11.89 6.04
CA SER A 756 -3.56 -11.28 4.74
C SER A 756 -3.30 -9.79 4.76
N HIS A 757 -2.96 -9.26 3.59
CA HIS A 757 -2.79 -7.83 3.36
C HIS A 757 -1.82 -7.16 4.34
N LEU A 758 -0.76 -7.87 4.74
CA LEU A 758 0.37 -7.30 5.47
C LEU A 758 1.58 -7.17 4.54
N GLY A 759 2.31 -6.08 4.70
CA GLY A 759 3.53 -5.83 3.96
C GLY A 759 4.05 -4.43 4.18
N PHE A 760 5.36 -4.26 4.08
CA PHE A 760 6.05 -2.98 4.14
C PHE A 760 6.84 -2.76 2.85
N SER A 761 6.73 -1.56 2.30
CA SER A 761 7.50 -1.10 1.14
C SER A 761 8.22 0.21 1.47
N SER A 762 9.45 0.33 0.96
CA SER A 762 10.27 1.52 1.14
C SER A 762 10.54 2.22 -0.18
N MET A 763 10.91 3.49 -0.09
CA MET A 763 11.45 4.23 -1.22
C MET A 763 12.48 5.26 -0.73
N GLY A 764 13.53 5.48 -1.51
CA GLY A 764 14.55 6.49 -1.19
C GLY A 764 15.43 6.79 -2.40
N GLN A 765 16.09 7.95 -2.38
CA GLN A 765 17.03 8.31 -3.45
C GLN A 765 18.26 7.39 -3.48
N GLU A 766 18.64 6.85 -2.32
CA GLU A 766 19.72 5.89 -2.13
C GLU A 766 19.42 4.49 -2.70
N GLU A 767 18.15 4.17 -2.96
CA GLU A 767 17.77 2.92 -3.65
C GLU A 767 17.72 3.10 -5.18
N ARG A 768 17.82 4.33 -5.70
CA ARG A 768 17.74 4.58 -7.15
C ARG A 768 18.97 4.01 -7.84
N LYS A 769 18.71 3.20 -8.87
CA LYS A 769 19.75 2.68 -9.75
C LYS A 769 20.03 3.67 -10.88
N PRO A 770 21.28 3.74 -11.38
CA PRO A 770 21.64 4.66 -12.45
C PRO A 770 21.06 4.24 -13.81
N PHE A 771 20.75 2.96 -13.99
CA PHE A 771 20.15 2.41 -15.19
C PHE A 771 18.76 1.82 -14.92
N GLY A 772 17.94 1.77 -15.97
CA GLY A 772 16.64 1.13 -16.00
C GLY A 772 16.29 0.78 -17.44
N PHE A 773 15.87 -0.46 -17.68
CA PHE A 773 15.51 -0.95 -18.99
C PHE A 773 14.08 -1.49 -19.01
N VAL A 774 13.49 -1.53 -20.20
CA VAL A 774 12.19 -2.13 -20.49
C VAL A 774 12.34 -3.09 -21.68
N THR A 775 11.56 -4.16 -21.68
CA THR A 775 11.55 -5.12 -22.79
C THR A 775 10.43 -4.78 -23.77
N ASN A 776 10.78 -4.70 -25.06
CA ASN A 776 9.89 -4.32 -26.14
C ASN A 776 9.21 -5.55 -26.73
N GLU A 777 8.08 -5.93 -26.15
CA GLU A 777 7.35 -7.14 -26.53
C GLU A 777 6.58 -6.96 -27.84
N ILE A 778 6.77 -7.89 -28.77
CA ILE A 778 6.16 -7.84 -30.11
C ILE A 778 4.86 -8.66 -30.22
N GLY A 779 4.39 -9.28 -29.14
CA GLY A 779 3.14 -10.04 -29.13
C GLY A 779 3.26 -11.46 -29.70
N VAL A 780 4.41 -12.11 -29.54
CA VAL A 780 4.64 -13.49 -30.00
C VAL A 780 5.27 -14.32 -28.90
N THR A 781 5.11 -15.64 -28.99
CA THR A 781 5.94 -16.60 -28.26
C THR A 781 6.83 -17.35 -29.24
N TYR A 782 7.93 -17.90 -28.74
CA TYR A 782 8.95 -18.55 -29.54
C TYR A 782 9.00 -20.06 -29.30
N ASP A 783 9.58 -20.81 -30.23
CA ASP A 783 9.79 -22.24 -30.05
C ASP A 783 10.85 -22.51 -28.96
N SER A 784 10.61 -23.55 -28.16
CA SER A 784 11.52 -23.89 -27.05
C SER A 784 12.84 -24.53 -27.49
N SER A 785 12.86 -25.16 -28.67
CA SER A 785 14.06 -25.79 -29.26
C SER A 785 14.82 -24.82 -30.16
N ASN A 786 14.12 -23.85 -30.75
CA ASN A 786 14.71 -22.77 -31.54
C ASN A 786 14.17 -21.40 -31.06
N PRO A 787 14.89 -20.69 -30.18
CA PRO A 787 14.39 -19.47 -29.54
C PRO A 787 14.22 -18.27 -30.50
N TYR A 788 14.61 -18.39 -31.77
CA TYR A 788 14.42 -17.36 -32.79
C TYR A 788 13.22 -17.63 -33.70
N GLU A 789 12.65 -18.83 -33.66
CA GLU A 789 11.46 -19.19 -34.43
C GLU A 789 10.20 -18.79 -33.67
N ILE A 790 9.32 -18.06 -34.35
CA ILE A 790 8.04 -17.63 -33.81
C ILE A 790 7.10 -18.84 -33.80
N SER A 791 6.71 -19.31 -32.63
CA SER A 791 5.82 -20.47 -32.49
C SER A 791 4.35 -20.10 -32.49
N TYR A 792 4.01 -18.92 -31.96
CA TYR A 792 2.63 -18.48 -31.83
C TYR A 792 2.50 -16.96 -31.79
N ILE A 793 1.43 -16.46 -32.40
CA ILE A 793 1.07 -15.04 -32.42
C ILE A 793 -0.07 -14.81 -31.43
N VAL A 794 0.18 -13.98 -30.42
CA VAL A 794 -0.80 -13.72 -29.36
C VAL A 794 -1.87 -12.77 -29.90
N PRO A 795 -3.15 -13.16 -29.90
CA PRO A 795 -4.18 -12.33 -30.51
C PRO A 795 -4.40 -11.02 -29.75
N ASN A 796 -4.85 -9.99 -30.46
CA ASN A 796 -4.92 -8.59 -30.01
C ASN A 796 -3.56 -7.95 -29.67
N GLY A 797 -2.46 -8.70 -29.75
CA GLY A 797 -1.10 -8.18 -29.61
C GLY A 797 -0.58 -7.50 -30.88
N PRO A 798 0.59 -6.86 -30.81
CA PRO A 798 1.19 -6.18 -31.94
C PRO A 798 1.37 -7.04 -33.20
N ALA A 799 1.89 -8.27 -33.06
CA ALA A 799 2.10 -9.19 -34.18
C ALA A 799 0.81 -9.73 -34.81
N ALA A 800 -0.32 -9.65 -34.11
CA ALA A 800 -1.62 -10.08 -34.66
C ALA A 800 -2.22 -9.05 -35.63
N LYS A 801 -1.64 -7.85 -35.72
CA LYS A 801 -2.09 -6.81 -36.66
C LYS A 801 -1.71 -7.18 -38.08
N LYS A 802 -2.61 -6.92 -39.03
CA LYS A 802 -2.42 -7.26 -40.44
C LYS A 802 -1.17 -6.62 -41.03
N GLU A 803 -0.87 -5.38 -40.63
CA GLU A 803 0.25 -4.59 -41.12
C GLU A 803 1.61 -5.14 -40.66
N ALA A 804 1.64 -5.93 -39.58
CA ALA A 804 2.88 -6.51 -39.09
C ALA A 804 3.39 -7.65 -39.98
N ASP A 805 2.54 -8.32 -40.78
CA ASP A 805 2.91 -9.44 -41.68
C ASP A 805 3.90 -10.43 -41.02
N ILE A 806 3.58 -10.88 -39.79
CA ILE A 806 4.34 -11.89 -39.05
C ILE A 806 3.52 -13.18 -39.04
N HIS A 807 4.16 -14.33 -39.25
CA HIS A 807 3.53 -15.65 -39.22
C HIS A 807 4.26 -16.60 -38.27
N ALA A 808 3.52 -17.57 -37.71
CA ALA A 808 4.14 -18.70 -37.02
C ALA A 808 5.04 -19.48 -38.00
N GLY A 809 6.23 -19.88 -37.54
CA GLY A 809 7.29 -20.49 -38.33
C GLY A 809 8.30 -19.50 -38.94
N ASP A 810 8.05 -18.18 -38.84
CA ASP A 810 9.06 -17.19 -39.22
C ASP A 810 10.24 -17.22 -38.24
N ILE A 811 11.47 -17.11 -38.75
CA ILE A 811 12.69 -17.08 -37.93
C ILE A 811 13.24 -15.66 -37.88
N LEU A 812 13.39 -15.09 -36.69
CA LEU A 812 13.95 -13.76 -36.49
C LEU A 812 15.47 -13.73 -36.80
N ILE A 813 15.89 -12.85 -37.72
CA ILE A 813 17.29 -12.73 -38.19
C ILE A 813 17.94 -11.43 -37.75
N ALA A 814 17.21 -10.31 -37.74
CA ALA A 814 17.75 -9.01 -37.37
C ALA A 814 16.67 -8.09 -36.76
N ILE A 815 17.10 -7.17 -35.91
CA ILE A 815 16.29 -6.10 -35.32
C ILE A 815 16.96 -4.76 -35.64
N ASN A 816 16.22 -3.83 -36.23
CA ASN A 816 16.71 -2.53 -36.66
C ASN A 816 18.00 -2.62 -37.49
N GLY A 817 18.06 -3.59 -38.41
CA GLY A 817 19.24 -3.87 -39.25
C GLY A 817 20.41 -4.58 -38.55
N THR A 818 20.35 -4.77 -37.23
CA THR A 818 21.38 -5.49 -36.46
C THR A 818 21.11 -6.99 -36.52
N LYS A 819 22.00 -7.74 -37.17
CA LYS A 819 21.92 -9.21 -37.23
C LYS A 819 22.04 -9.82 -35.84
N LEU A 820 21.20 -10.81 -35.55
CA LEU A 820 21.21 -11.53 -34.28
C LEU A 820 22.38 -12.51 -34.22
N ASN A 821 23.02 -12.58 -33.06
CA ASN A 821 23.98 -13.62 -32.71
C ASN A 821 23.25 -14.72 -31.95
N THR A 822 23.21 -15.94 -32.51
CA THR A 822 22.52 -17.08 -31.88
C THR A 822 23.16 -17.59 -30.60
N GLN A 823 24.37 -17.12 -30.27
CA GLN A 823 25.06 -17.40 -29.00
C GLN A 823 24.76 -16.35 -27.91
N ALA A 824 24.05 -15.26 -28.25
CA ALA A 824 23.65 -14.23 -27.29
C ALA A 824 22.20 -14.46 -26.84
N ASP A 825 21.81 -13.85 -25.72
CA ASP A 825 20.40 -13.81 -25.31
C ASP A 825 19.60 -13.00 -26.35
N ARG A 826 18.53 -13.58 -26.89
CA ARG A 826 17.65 -12.88 -27.83
C ARG A 826 17.02 -11.66 -27.18
N ASP A 827 16.67 -11.74 -25.90
CA ASP A 827 15.92 -10.69 -25.22
C ASP A 827 16.78 -9.42 -25.03
N SER A 828 18.11 -9.51 -25.11
CA SER A 828 19.00 -8.34 -25.09
C SER A 828 18.80 -7.42 -26.31
N TYR A 829 18.26 -7.93 -27.42
CA TYR A 829 17.96 -7.12 -28.60
C TYR A 829 16.61 -6.39 -28.52
N PHE A 830 15.77 -6.76 -27.55
CA PHE A 830 14.48 -6.10 -27.28
C PHE A 830 14.50 -5.25 -26.01
N THR A 831 15.57 -5.30 -25.22
CA THR A 831 15.64 -4.66 -23.91
C THR A 831 16.44 -3.35 -24.00
N TRP A 832 15.74 -2.23 -23.83
CA TRP A 832 16.27 -0.87 -24.06
C TRP A 832 15.90 0.08 -22.91
N PRO A 833 16.53 1.27 -22.78
CA PRO A 833 16.19 2.21 -21.72
C PRO A 833 14.74 2.73 -21.73
N SER A 834 14.04 2.57 -22.85
CA SER A 834 12.65 2.99 -23.03
C SER A 834 11.90 2.10 -24.02
N LEU A 835 10.57 2.18 -23.99
CA LEU A 835 9.71 1.52 -24.96
C LEU A 835 9.80 2.30 -26.29
N GLU A 836 10.10 1.63 -27.38
CA GLU A 836 10.18 2.27 -28.69
C GLU A 836 8.80 2.44 -29.33
N GLU A 837 8.69 3.47 -30.17
CA GLU A 837 7.47 3.70 -30.95
C GLU A 837 7.34 2.74 -32.14
N GLU A 838 8.47 2.25 -32.66
CA GLU A 838 8.55 1.34 -33.82
C GLU A 838 9.84 0.51 -33.78
N ILE A 839 9.74 -0.76 -34.22
CA ILE A 839 10.85 -1.69 -34.42
C ILE A 839 10.75 -2.28 -35.82
N GLN A 840 11.86 -2.31 -36.55
CA GLN A 840 11.97 -3.06 -37.79
C GLN A 840 12.52 -4.47 -37.51
N LEU A 841 11.77 -5.49 -37.92
CA LEU A 841 12.18 -6.90 -37.87
C LEU A 841 12.61 -7.35 -39.26
N THR A 842 13.69 -8.14 -39.33
CA THR A 842 14.01 -8.97 -40.50
C THR A 842 13.78 -10.43 -40.13
N LEU A 843 12.89 -11.11 -40.86
CA LEU A 843 12.50 -12.50 -40.63
C LEU A 843 12.91 -13.37 -41.82
N ASN A 844 13.19 -14.64 -41.58
CA ASN A 844 13.29 -15.67 -42.59
C ASN A 844 11.95 -16.39 -42.69
N ARG A 845 11.28 -16.27 -43.84
CA ARG A 845 10.07 -17.03 -44.17
C ARG A 845 10.38 -17.96 -45.33
N ASN A 846 10.46 -19.27 -45.06
CA ASN A 846 10.69 -20.30 -46.06
C ASN A 846 11.95 -20.04 -46.94
N GLY A 847 13.04 -19.57 -46.34
CA GLY A 847 14.31 -19.28 -47.03
C GLY A 847 14.40 -17.88 -47.64
N LYS A 848 13.36 -17.03 -47.50
CA LYS A 848 13.35 -15.65 -47.99
C LYS A 848 13.39 -14.67 -46.83
N GLU A 849 14.25 -13.66 -46.94
CA GLU A 849 14.24 -12.54 -46.00
C GLU A 849 13.05 -11.63 -46.28
N ILE A 850 12.29 -11.34 -45.23
CA ILE A 850 11.20 -10.37 -45.23
C ILE A 850 11.51 -9.30 -44.17
N GLN A 851 11.11 -8.06 -44.45
CA GLN A 851 11.22 -6.97 -43.49
C GLN A 851 9.83 -6.44 -43.17
N THR A 852 9.61 -6.16 -41.89
CA THR A 852 8.35 -5.61 -41.41
C THR A 852 8.57 -4.71 -40.20
N ASN A 853 7.67 -3.76 -40.00
CA ASN A 853 7.70 -2.86 -38.85
C ASN A 853 6.60 -3.23 -37.86
N ILE A 854 6.89 -3.06 -36.57
CA ILE A 854 5.95 -3.37 -35.50
C ILE A 854 6.07 -2.33 -34.38
N ARG A 855 4.95 -2.04 -33.72
CA ARG A 855 4.95 -1.19 -32.52
C ARG A 855 4.90 -2.08 -31.28
N PRO A 856 5.96 -2.13 -30.46
CA PRO A 856 6.01 -3.03 -29.31
C PRO A 856 5.04 -2.58 -28.20
N VAL A 857 4.86 -3.44 -27.20
CA VAL A 857 4.17 -3.15 -25.94
C VAL A 857 5.09 -3.50 -24.77
N SER A 858 4.74 -3.08 -23.56
CA SER A 858 5.49 -3.46 -22.36
C SER A 858 5.23 -4.92 -21.96
N SER A 859 6.17 -5.52 -21.22
CA SER A 859 6.04 -6.87 -20.64
C SER A 859 4.78 -7.06 -19.80
N ALA A 860 4.34 -6.02 -19.09
CA ALA A 860 3.10 -6.05 -18.32
C ALA A 860 1.86 -6.24 -19.21
N VAL A 861 1.79 -5.51 -20.34
CA VAL A 861 0.71 -5.65 -21.32
C VAL A 861 0.79 -7.01 -22.02
N PHE A 862 2.00 -7.46 -22.36
CA PHE A 862 2.17 -8.76 -23.01
C PHE A 862 1.71 -9.93 -22.14
N ARG A 863 2.05 -9.93 -20.85
CA ARG A 863 1.54 -10.93 -19.90
C ARG A 863 0.01 -10.88 -19.78
N ASP A 864 -0.60 -9.70 -19.85
CA ASP A 864 -2.06 -9.57 -19.83
C ASP A 864 -2.72 -10.15 -21.10
N LEU A 865 -2.09 -9.98 -22.27
CA LEU A 865 -2.52 -10.61 -23.52
C LEU A 865 -2.46 -12.15 -23.47
N LEU A 866 -1.45 -12.71 -22.80
CA LEU A 866 -1.34 -14.16 -22.56
C LEU A 866 -2.45 -14.67 -21.63
N TYR A 867 -2.83 -13.88 -20.61
CA TYR A 867 -3.99 -14.19 -19.78
C TYR A 867 -5.28 -14.13 -20.62
N ASP A 868 -5.50 -13.05 -21.38
CA ASP A 868 -6.68 -12.92 -22.25
C ASP A 868 -6.82 -14.07 -23.24
N GLN A 869 -5.69 -14.58 -23.75
CA GLN A 869 -5.68 -15.77 -24.59
C GLN A 869 -6.22 -16.99 -23.82
N TRP A 870 -5.74 -17.25 -22.60
CA TRP A 870 -6.25 -18.34 -21.77
C TRP A 870 -7.76 -18.22 -21.48
N ILE A 871 -8.27 -17.02 -21.21
CA ILE A 871 -9.72 -16.79 -21.01
C ILE A 871 -10.50 -17.16 -22.29
N ARG A 872 -10.00 -16.73 -23.45
CA ARG A 872 -10.61 -17.03 -24.76
C ARG A 872 -10.60 -18.53 -25.08
N ASP A 873 -9.52 -19.23 -24.73
CA ASP A 873 -9.42 -20.68 -24.89
C ASP A 873 -10.42 -21.43 -24.00
N ASN A 874 -10.58 -21.00 -22.75
CA ASN A 874 -11.59 -21.57 -21.85
C ASN A 874 -13.02 -21.33 -22.34
N ARG A 875 -13.33 -20.11 -22.81
CA ARG A 875 -14.65 -19.82 -23.41
C ARG A 875 -14.92 -20.74 -24.60
N SER A 876 -13.93 -20.91 -25.48
CA SER A 876 -14.03 -21.81 -26.65
C SER A 876 -14.22 -23.27 -26.23
N ARG A 877 -13.51 -23.72 -25.18
CA ARG A 877 -13.66 -25.06 -24.61
C ARG A 877 -15.06 -25.28 -24.02
N VAL A 878 -15.61 -24.30 -23.29
CA VAL A 878 -16.99 -24.35 -22.76
C VAL A 878 -18.00 -24.42 -23.90
N ASP A 879 -17.86 -23.59 -24.93
CA ASP A 879 -18.76 -23.58 -26.08
C ASP A 879 -18.71 -24.93 -26.83
N GLN A 880 -17.53 -25.49 -27.05
CA GLN A 880 -17.38 -26.79 -27.71
C GLN A 880 -17.99 -27.93 -26.90
N LEU A 881 -17.62 -28.07 -25.62
CA LEU A 881 -18.04 -29.20 -24.77
C LEU A 881 -19.51 -29.10 -24.35
N SER A 882 -20.07 -27.90 -24.25
CA SER A 882 -21.49 -27.71 -23.92
C SER A 882 -22.41 -27.66 -25.12
N SER A 883 -21.87 -27.74 -26.35
CA SER A 883 -22.61 -27.43 -27.59
C SER A 883 -23.27 -26.04 -27.54
N ASN A 884 -22.48 -25.05 -27.11
CA ASN A 884 -22.83 -23.63 -27.00
C ASN A 884 -23.98 -23.35 -26.01
N LYS A 885 -24.26 -24.23 -25.04
CA LYS A 885 -25.38 -24.09 -24.08
C LYS A 885 -25.07 -23.29 -22.83
N ILE A 886 -23.80 -23.08 -22.50
CA ILE A 886 -23.37 -22.45 -21.24
C ILE A 886 -22.77 -21.07 -21.53
N ALA A 887 -23.12 -20.07 -20.73
CA ALA A 887 -22.44 -18.78 -20.69
C ALA A 887 -21.18 -18.90 -19.82
N TYR A 888 -20.06 -18.34 -20.27
CA TYR A 888 -18.81 -18.31 -19.51
C TYR A 888 -18.33 -16.87 -19.36
N SER A 889 -17.97 -16.50 -18.14
CA SER A 889 -17.23 -15.27 -17.87
C SER A 889 -16.17 -15.55 -16.80
N HIS A 890 -14.99 -14.98 -17.02
CA HIS A 890 -13.86 -15.04 -16.10
C HIS A 890 -13.59 -13.63 -15.61
N MET A 891 -13.43 -13.45 -14.29
CA MET A 891 -12.98 -12.18 -13.72
C MET A 891 -11.55 -12.30 -13.22
N LYS A 892 -10.62 -11.53 -13.78
CA LYS A 892 -9.19 -11.56 -13.38
C LYS A 892 -8.96 -11.04 -11.96
N ASN A 893 -9.80 -10.12 -11.53
CA ASN A 893 -9.83 -9.51 -10.21
C ASN A 893 -11.26 -8.98 -9.95
N MET A 894 -11.50 -8.38 -8.78
CA MET A 894 -12.78 -7.80 -8.39
C MET A 894 -12.75 -6.27 -8.48
N SER A 895 -12.17 -5.72 -9.56
CA SER A 895 -12.18 -4.29 -9.86
C SER A 895 -13.41 -3.87 -10.65
N ASP A 896 -13.67 -2.57 -10.72
CA ASP A 896 -14.72 -2.00 -11.56
C ASP A 896 -14.57 -2.36 -13.04
N THR A 897 -13.34 -2.44 -13.56
CA THR A 897 -13.08 -2.84 -14.96
C THR A 897 -13.54 -4.26 -15.24
N GLU A 898 -13.21 -5.20 -14.34
CA GLU A 898 -13.64 -6.60 -14.47
C GLU A 898 -15.15 -6.76 -14.20
N LEU A 899 -15.74 -5.95 -13.31
CA LEU A 899 -17.20 -5.91 -13.14
C LEU A 899 -17.88 -5.51 -14.45
N GLN A 900 -17.41 -4.45 -15.12
CA GLN A 900 -17.97 -4.04 -16.41
C GLN A 900 -17.80 -5.14 -17.47
N ARG A 901 -16.64 -5.81 -17.51
CA ARG A 901 -16.42 -6.95 -18.41
C ARG A 901 -17.42 -8.08 -18.14
N PHE A 902 -17.62 -8.46 -16.88
CA PHE A 902 -18.59 -9.46 -16.47
C PHE A 902 -20.02 -9.07 -16.90
N LEU A 903 -20.44 -7.84 -16.65
CA LEU A 903 -21.77 -7.35 -17.05
C LEU A 903 -21.96 -7.37 -18.56
N ILE A 904 -20.94 -7.02 -19.35
CA ILE A 904 -20.97 -7.12 -20.82
C ILE A 904 -21.07 -8.58 -21.26
N ASP A 905 -20.23 -9.48 -20.72
CA ASP A 905 -20.28 -10.90 -21.03
C ASP A 905 -21.66 -11.50 -20.72
N MET A 906 -22.27 -11.11 -19.60
CA MET A 906 -23.62 -11.53 -19.23
C MET A 906 -24.68 -10.94 -20.17
N ALA A 907 -24.58 -9.66 -20.53
CA ALA A 907 -25.50 -9.04 -21.49
C ALA A 907 -25.46 -9.70 -22.87
N GLU A 908 -24.28 -10.14 -23.32
CA GLU A 908 -24.10 -10.84 -24.59
C GLU A 908 -24.63 -12.28 -24.57
N GLN A 909 -24.42 -12.99 -23.47
CA GLN A 909 -24.58 -14.45 -23.43
C GLN A 909 -25.82 -14.92 -22.67
N GLU A 910 -26.12 -14.32 -21.52
CA GLU A 910 -27.02 -14.90 -20.52
C GLU A 910 -28.36 -15.31 -21.14
N ASN A 911 -29.02 -14.41 -21.87
CA ASN A 911 -30.35 -14.66 -22.44
C ASN A 911 -30.41 -15.80 -23.48
N ASN A 912 -29.31 -16.11 -24.16
CA ASN A 912 -29.25 -17.14 -25.21
C ASN A 912 -28.64 -18.47 -24.72
N LYS A 913 -28.31 -18.57 -23.43
CA LYS A 913 -27.67 -19.73 -22.81
C LYS A 913 -28.57 -20.33 -21.71
N GLN A 914 -28.37 -21.60 -21.42
CA GLN A 914 -29.19 -22.39 -20.50
C GLN A 914 -28.56 -22.55 -19.10
N GLY A 915 -27.29 -22.17 -18.93
CA GLY A 915 -26.58 -22.19 -17.64
C GLY A 915 -25.39 -21.23 -17.65
N ILE A 916 -24.81 -20.95 -16.49
CA ILE A 916 -23.76 -19.95 -16.31
C ILE A 916 -22.57 -20.54 -15.54
N ILE A 917 -21.36 -20.32 -16.02
CA ILE A 917 -20.12 -20.49 -15.28
C ILE A 917 -19.53 -19.11 -15.04
N LEU A 918 -19.40 -18.73 -13.77
CA LEU A 918 -18.54 -17.63 -13.33
C LEU A 918 -17.22 -18.22 -12.83
N ASP A 919 -16.12 -17.86 -13.48
CA ASP A 919 -14.78 -18.36 -13.15
C ASP A 919 -14.00 -17.30 -12.37
N LEU A 920 -13.75 -17.57 -11.07
CA LEU A 920 -12.96 -16.74 -10.17
C LEU A 920 -11.63 -17.41 -9.79
N ARG A 921 -11.21 -18.46 -10.50
CA ARG A 921 -9.88 -19.07 -10.30
C ARG A 921 -8.79 -18.03 -10.56
N TYR A 922 -7.75 -17.99 -9.74
CA TYR A 922 -6.64 -17.04 -9.86
C TYR A 922 -7.01 -15.55 -9.66
N ASN A 923 -8.25 -15.26 -9.24
CA ASN A 923 -8.75 -13.90 -9.03
C ASN A 923 -8.05 -13.24 -7.82
N THR A 924 -7.61 -11.99 -7.98
CA THR A 924 -6.81 -11.25 -6.97
C THR A 924 -7.59 -10.40 -5.97
N GLY A 925 -8.91 -10.46 -5.98
CA GLY A 925 -9.76 -9.65 -5.13
C GLY A 925 -9.91 -8.20 -5.61
N GLY A 926 -10.44 -7.34 -4.75
CA GLY A 926 -10.97 -6.02 -5.09
C GLY A 926 -12.10 -5.65 -4.15
N ASN A 927 -13.24 -5.16 -4.63
CA ASN A 927 -14.35 -4.71 -3.77
C ASN A 927 -15.72 -4.62 -4.50
N VAL A 928 -15.96 -5.43 -5.54
CA VAL A 928 -17.19 -5.38 -6.35
C VAL A 928 -18.14 -6.57 -6.11
N HIS A 929 -17.87 -7.42 -5.12
CA HIS A 929 -18.69 -8.60 -4.79
C HIS A 929 -20.20 -8.31 -4.74
N ASP A 930 -20.61 -7.20 -4.12
CA ASP A 930 -22.02 -6.82 -3.99
C ASP A 930 -22.73 -6.67 -5.34
N GLU A 931 -22.08 -6.04 -6.32
CA GLU A 931 -22.64 -5.83 -7.65
C GLU A 931 -22.75 -7.14 -8.43
N VAL A 932 -21.74 -8.02 -8.30
CA VAL A 932 -21.74 -9.35 -8.90
C VAL A 932 -22.86 -10.21 -8.30
N LEU A 933 -22.94 -10.29 -6.98
CA LEU A 933 -23.98 -11.07 -6.28
C LEU A 933 -25.38 -10.53 -6.57
N ARG A 934 -25.54 -9.20 -6.63
CA ARG A 934 -26.80 -8.55 -7.01
C ARG A 934 -27.24 -8.92 -8.41
N PHE A 935 -26.32 -8.95 -9.38
CA PHE A 935 -26.63 -9.39 -10.74
C PHE A 935 -27.07 -10.86 -10.77
N LEU A 936 -26.27 -11.76 -10.19
CA LEU A 936 -26.54 -13.21 -10.18
C LEU A 936 -27.84 -13.57 -9.45
N SER A 937 -28.29 -12.75 -8.50
CA SER A 937 -29.51 -12.97 -7.72
C SER A 937 -30.80 -12.56 -8.45
N GLN A 938 -30.73 -11.92 -9.62
CA GLN A 938 -31.91 -11.44 -10.34
C GLN A 938 -32.80 -12.59 -10.80
N ARG A 939 -34.10 -12.53 -10.45
CA ARG A 939 -35.14 -13.52 -10.74
C ARG A 939 -36.15 -12.99 -11.75
N PRO A 940 -36.74 -13.83 -12.60
CA PRO A 940 -37.91 -13.46 -13.36
C PRO A 940 -39.12 -13.39 -12.41
N TYR A 941 -39.94 -12.36 -12.55
CA TYR A 941 -41.14 -12.16 -11.72
C TYR A 941 -42.40 -11.85 -12.54
N LEU A 942 -42.26 -11.49 -13.82
CA LEU A 942 -43.36 -11.25 -14.76
C LEU A 942 -42.96 -11.68 -16.19
N GLN A 943 -43.93 -11.62 -17.11
CA GLN A 943 -43.69 -11.72 -18.55
C GLN A 943 -44.31 -10.53 -19.29
N TRP A 944 -43.58 -9.94 -20.22
CA TRP A 944 -44.10 -8.95 -21.17
C TRP A 944 -44.53 -9.61 -22.47
N GLN A 945 -45.54 -9.05 -23.11
CA GLN A 945 -45.93 -9.41 -24.46
C GLN A 945 -46.34 -8.17 -25.23
N TYR A 946 -45.61 -7.83 -26.29
CA TYR A 946 -46.12 -6.89 -27.29
C TYR A 946 -47.28 -7.55 -28.07
N ARG A 947 -48.27 -6.77 -28.51
CA ARG A 947 -49.43 -7.30 -29.27
C ARG A 947 -48.95 -8.10 -30.49
N GLY A 948 -49.23 -9.41 -30.50
CA GLY A 948 -48.80 -10.34 -31.56
C GLY A 948 -47.38 -10.89 -31.44
N GLY A 949 -46.59 -10.45 -30.44
CA GLY A 949 -45.25 -10.96 -30.14
C GLY A 949 -45.26 -12.18 -29.21
N LYS A 950 -44.08 -12.79 -29.02
CA LYS A 950 -43.85 -13.84 -28.01
C LYS A 950 -43.79 -13.22 -26.61
N ARG A 951 -44.18 -13.99 -25.59
CA ARG A 951 -43.95 -13.61 -24.19
C ARG A 951 -42.45 -13.65 -23.89
N ALA A 952 -41.94 -12.62 -23.22
CA ALA A 952 -40.55 -12.49 -22.79
C ALA A 952 -40.50 -12.26 -21.26
N PRO A 953 -39.48 -12.74 -20.54
CA PRO A 953 -39.36 -12.56 -19.10
C PRO A 953 -39.11 -11.09 -18.71
N GLN A 954 -39.48 -10.73 -17.47
CA GLN A 954 -39.08 -9.50 -16.78
C GLN A 954 -38.43 -9.88 -15.45
N SER A 955 -37.24 -9.40 -15.10
CA SER A 955 -36.34 -8.56 -15.93
C SER A 955 -35.79 -9.29 -17.16
N ASN A 956 -35.18 -8.54 -18.09
CA ASN A 956 -34.46 -9.09 -19.25
C ASN A 956 -33.27 -9.97 -18.85
N PHE A 957 -32.76 -9.80 -17.63
CA PHE A 957 -31.75 -10.65 -17.02
C PHE A 957 -32.39 -11.47 -15.90
N ALA A 958 -32.19 -12.78 -15.95
CA ALA A 958 -32.73 -13.71 -14.97
C ALA A 958 -31.75 -14.86 -14.65
N PRO A 959 -30.48 -14.57 -14.32
CA PRO A 959 -29.44 -15.58 -14.12
C PRO A 959 -29.83 -16.63 -13.07
N SER A 960 -30.50 -16.23 -11.99
CA SER A 960 -30.92 -17.16 -10.93
C SER A 960 -32.02 -18.16 -11.34
N ALA A 961 -32.64 -18.00 -12.51
CA ALA A 961 -33.55 -18.99 -13.08
C ALA A 961 -32.82 -20.11 -13.84
N LYS A 962 -31.49 -20.05 -13.93
CA LYS A 962 -30.63 -21.01 -14.62
C LYS A 962 -29.68 -21.65 -13.61
N PRO A 963 -29.18 -22.87 -13.86
CA PRO A 963 -28.08 -23.43 -13.08
C PRO A 963 -26.83 -22.54 -13.23
N ILE A 964 -26.27 -22.15 -12.08
CA ILE A 964 -25.02 -21.38 -11.98
C ILE A 964 -23.97 -22.25 -11.28
N VAL A 965 -22.76 -22.28 -11.85
CA VAL A 965 -21.57 -22.81 -11.18
C VAL A 965 -20.57 -21.68 -10.98
N LEU A 966 -20.03 -21.59 -9.77
CA LEU A 966 -18.90 -20.74 -9.44
C LEU A 966 -17.62 -21.59 -9.39
N LEU A 967 -16.60 -21.22 -10.16
CA LEU A 967 -15.28 -21.84 -10.07
C LEU A 967 -14.36 -21.02 -9.17
N ILE A 968 -13.72 -21.70 -8.22
CA ILE A 968 -12.69 -21.14 -7.32
C ILE A 968 -11.48 -22.06 -7.25
N ASN A 969 -10.33 -21.55 -6.85
CA ASN A 969 -9.17 -22.37 -6.54
C ASN A 969 -8.32 -21.77 -5.43
N GLU A 970 -7.21 -22.43 -5.14
CA GLU A 970 -6.23 -22.04 -4.12
C GLU A 970 -5.53 -20.70 -4.40
N GLN A 971 -5.82 -20.07 -5.55
CA GLN A 971 -5.35 -18.72 -5.91
C GLN A 971 -6.50 -17.71 -6.06
N SER A 972 -7.72 -18.06 -5.64
CA SER A 972 -8.83 -17.11 -5.46
C SER A 972 -8.67 -16.40 -4.11
N LEU A 973 -8.52 -15.07 -4.12
CA LEU A 973 -8.10 -14.27 -2.96
C LEU A 973 -9.13 -13.18 -2.62
N SER A 974 -9.17 -12.78 -1.35
CA SER A 974 -9.79 -11.51 -0.91
C SER A 974 -11.25 -11.40 -1.33
N ASP A 975 -11.64 -10.39 -2.10
CA ASP A 975 -13.03 -10.17 -2.49
C ASP A 975 -13.65 -11.31 -3.33
N ALA A 976 -12.82 -12.17 -3.94
CA ALA A 976 -13.30 -13.41 -4.55
C ALA A 976 -13.80 -14.41 -3.49
N GLU A 977 -13.18 -14.44 -2.30
CA GLU A 977 -13.61 -15.25 -1.16
C GLU A 977 -14.91 -14.71 -0.58
N MET A 978 -15.05 -13.37 -0.47
CA MET A 978 -16.32 -12.73 -0.11
C MET A 978 -17.43 -13.08 -1.10
N THR A 979 -17.14 -13.04 -2.40
CA THR A 979 -18.09 -13.43 -3.45
C THR A 979 -18.47 -14.90 -3.34
N ALA A 980 -17.52 -15.79 -3.10
CA ALA A 980 -17.79 -17.22 -2.95
C ALA A 980 -18.63 -17.52 -1.68
N ALA A 981 -18.30 -16.89 -0.55
CA ALA A 981 -19.06 -17.01 0.69
C ALA A 981 -20.49 -16.46 0.51
N GLY A 982 -20.64 -15.28 -0.10
CA GLY A 982 -21.93 -14.67 -0.42
C GLY A 982 -22.76 -15.50 -1.39
N PHE A 983 -22.13 -16.08 -2.43
CA PHE A 983 -22.78 -16.97 -3.40
C PHE A 983 -23.38 -18.20 -2.72
N LYS A 984 -22.65 -18.78 -1.76
CA LYS A 984 -23.10 -19.91 -0.94
C LYS A 984 -24.24 -19.50 -0.01
N ALA A 985 -24.10 -18.38 0.71
CA ALA A 985 -25.10 -17.87 1.64
C ALA A 985 -26.44 -17.55 0.94
N LEU A 986 -26.38 -16.98 -0.28
CA LEU A 986 -27.54 -16.65 -1.11
C LEU A 986 -28.10 -17.85 -1.88
N LYS A 987 -27.46 -19.03 -1.80
CA LYS A 987 -27.86 -20.28 -2.45
C LYS A 987 -28.02 -20.13 -3.98
N LEU A 988 -27.06 -19.46 -4.61
CA LEU A 988 -27.13 -19.13 -6.04
C LEU A 988 -26.76 -20.29 -6.97
N GLY A 989 -26.04 -21.31 -6.46
CA GLY A 989 -25.61 -22.46 -7.24
C GLY A 989 -24.59 -23.32 -6.50
N LYS A 990 -23.80 -24.10 -7.26
CA LYS A 990 -22.71 -24.93 -6.71
C LYS A 990 -21.36 -24.27 -6.92
N ILE A 991 -20.49 -24.41 -5.92
CA ILE A 991 -19.08 -24.02 -6.00
C ILE A 991 -18.24 -25.26 -6.34
N ILE A 992 -17.39 -25.18 -7.36
CA ILE A 992 -16.52 -26.29 -7.82
C ILE A 992 -15.08 -25.81 -7.89
N GLY A 993 -14.13 -26.67 -7.51
CA GLY A 993 -12.71 -26.39 -7.66
C GLY A 993 -11.93 -26.77 -6.41
N ASN A 994 -11.03 -25.92 -5.94
CA ASN A 994 -10.26 -26.14 -4.72
C ASN A 994 -10.63 -25.09 -3.66
N GLU A 995 -10.26 -25.32 -2.40
CA GLU A 995 -10.44 -24.32 -1.35
C GLU A 995 -9.71 -23.02 -1.72
N THR A 996 -10.30 -21.87 -1.38
CA THR A 996 -9.67 -20.57 -1.59
C THR A 996 -8.42 -20.37 -0.74
N TYR A 997 -7.69 -19.28 -1.01
CA TYR A 997 -6.37 -19.08 -0.46
C TYR A 997 -6.34 -18.73 1.04
N ARG A 998 -7.39 -18.13 1.62
CA ARG A 998 -7.39 -17.52 2.97
C ARG A 998 -6.61 -16.21 3.02
N TRP A 999 -7.10 -15.22 2.28
CA TRP A 999 -6.53 -13.89 2.23
C TRP A 999 -7.61 -12.81 2.22
N ILE A 1000 -8.33 -12.65 3.33
CA ILE A 1000 -9.50 -11.77 3.39
C ILE A 1000 -9.65 -11.06 4.74
N ILE A 1001 -8.96 -9.93 4.83
CA ILE A 1001 -9.24 -8.84 5.76
C ILE A 1001 -9.29 -7.57 4.91
N PHE A 1002 -10.38 -6.80 4.99
CA PHE A 1002 -10.40 -5.51 4.31
C PHE A 1002 -9.33 -4.58 4.91
N THR A 1003 -8.67 -3.83 4.05
CA THR A 1003 -7.35 -3.28 4.36
C THR A 1003 -7.16 -1.88 3.77
N SER A 1004 -6.30 -1.10 4.42
CA SER A 1004 -5.81 0.19 3.95
C SER A 1004 -4.28 0.20 3.92
N ALA A 1005 -3.68 1.38 3.81
CA ALA A 1005 -2.25 1.57 3.97
C ALA A 1005 -1.98 2.88 4.71
N LYS A 1006 -0.84 2.96 5.42
CA LYS A 1006 -0.40 4.19 6.08
C LYS A 1006 1.03 4.55 5.66
N GLY A 1007 1.24 5.82 5.37
CA GLY A 1007 2.53 6.38 4.94
C GLY A 1007 3.39 6.86 6.11
N LEU A 1008 4.70 6.66 5.98
CA LEU A 1008 5.74 7.01 6.96
C LEU A 1008 6.45 8.32 6.58
N VAL A 1009 7.36 8.77 7.45
CA VAL A 1009 8.04 10.08 7.36
C VAL A 1009 8.75 10.34 6.02
N ASP A 1010 9.17 9.29 5.33
CA ASP A 1010 9.97 9.37 4.10
C ASP A 1010 9.22 8.99 2.82
N GLY A 1011 7.93 8.67 2.91
CA GLY A 1011 7.11 8.18 1.80
C GLY A 1011 7.01 6.65 1.71
N SER A 1012 7.78 5.90 2.49
CA SER A 1012 7.57 4.46 2.69
C SER A 1012 6.16 4.19 3.25
N ASN A 1013 5.63 3.00 3.04
CA ASN A 1013 4.29 2.65 3.50
C ASN A 1013 4.19 1.19 3.94
N TYR A 1014 3.20 0.91 4.78
CA TYR A 1014 2.81 -0.44 5.14
C TYR A 1014 1.30 -0.62 5.02
N ARG A 1015 0.90 -1.86 4.77
CA ARG A 1015 -0.51 -2.26 4.73
C ARG A 1015 -1.09 -2.40 6.13
N LEU A 1016 -2.36 -2.03 6.28
CA LEU A 1016 -3.06 -2.01 7.56
C LEU A 1016 -4.43 -2.71 7.42
N PRO A 1017 -4.50 -4.03 7.64
CA PRO A 1017 -5.75 -4.81 7.64
C PRO A 1017 -6.51 -4.57 8.96
N SER A 1018 -7.75 -4.10 8.86
CA SER A 1018 -8.49 -3.56 10.02
C SER A 1018 -9.95 -4.00 10.11
N TRP A 1019 -10.52 -4.57 9.04
CA TRP A 1019 -11.92 -4.98 9.01
C TRP A 1019 -12.03 -6.47 8.67
N GLY A 1020 -12.36 -7.28 9.66
CA GLY A 1020 -12.54 -8.72 9.52
C GLY A 1020 -13.81 -9.10 8.74
N CYS A 1021 -13.76 -10.25 8.08
CA CYS A 1021 -14.87 -10.79 7.32
C CYS A 1021 -15.36 -12.09 7.95
N TYR A 1022 -16.63 -12.10 8.37
CA TYR A 1022 -17.21 -13.23 9.08
C TYR A 1022 -18.43 -13.77 8.33
N THR A 1023 -18.57 -15.08 8.30
CA THR A 1023 -19.80 -15.73 7.83
C THR A 1023 -20.96 -15.46 8.78
N LEU A 1024 -22.20 -15.71 8.34
CA LEU A 1024 -23.40 -15.48 9.17
C LEU A 1024 -23.45 -16.34 10.45
N ASP A 1025 -22.73 -17.46 10.48
CA ASP A 1025 -22.53 -18.32 11.65
C ASP A 1025 -21.27 -17.98 12.46
N GLY A 1026 -20.57 -16.89 12.09
CA GLY A 1026 -19.47 -16.31 12.88
C GLY A 1026 -18.07 -16.85 12.59
N GLN A 1027 -17.87 -17.62 11.51
CA GLN A 1027 -16.54 -18.10 11.13
C GLN A 1027 -15.73 -16.97 10.50
N ASP A 1028 -14.47 -16.83 10.92
CA ASP A 1028 -13.54 -15.88 10.34
C ASP A 1028 -12.99 -16.41 9.00
N LEU A 1029 -13.34 -15.74 7.90
CA LEU A 1029 -12.92 -16.16 6.56
C LEU A 1029 -11.40 -16.05 6.36
N GLU A 1030 -10.70 -15.18 7.10
CA GLU A 1030 -9.22 -15.14 7.08
C GLU A 1030 -8.62 -16.47 7.56
N GLN A 1031 -9.31 -17.15 8.47
CA GLN A 1031 -8.86 -18.41 9.03
C GLN A 1031 -9.37 -19.62 8.25
N THR A 1032 -10.58 -19.57 7.69
CA THR A 1032 -11.23 -20.72 7.07
C THR A 1032 -11.18 -20.75 5.55
N GLY A 1033 -11.08 -19.59 4.90
CA GLY A 1033 -11.35 -19.45 3.46
C GLY A 1033 -12.75 -19.95 3.10
N VAL A 1034 -12.91 -20.38 1.84
CA VAL A 1034 -14.16 -20.95 1.31
C VAL A 1034 -13.88 -22.29 0.64
N ALA A 1035 -14.46 -23.35 1.19
CA ALA A 1035 -14.41 -24.67 0.58
C ALA A 1035 -15.45 -24.82 -0.56
N PRO A 1036 -15.09 -25.49 -1.67
CA PRO A 1036 -16.04 -25.80 -2.74
C PRO A 1036 -17.04 -26.86 -2.28
N ASP A 1037 -18.22 -26.90 -2.91
CA ASP A 1037 -19.18 -27.99 -2.71
C ASP A 1037 -18.69 -29.27 -3.41
N ILE A 1038 -17.89 -29.13 -4.46
CA ILE A 1038 -17.25 -30.22 -5.19
C ILE A 1038 -15.75 -29.94 -5.32
N LEU A 1039 -14.94 -30.70 -4.58
CA LEU A 1039 -13.48 -30.63 -4.65
C LEU A 1039 -12.94 -31.27 -5.94
N VAL A 1040 -12.22 -30.49 -6.73
CA VAL A 1040 -11.45 -30.90 -7.91
C VAL A 1040 -10.17 -30.05 -7.96
N LYS A 1041 -9.00 -30.68 -7.94
CA LYS A 1041 -7.70 -29.99 -8.06
C LYS A 1041 -7.29 -29.86 -9.54
N ASN A 1042 -6.60 -28.78 -9.88
CA ASN A 1042 -5.91 -28.63 -11.17
C ASN A 1042 -4.39 -28.63 -10.90
N THR A 1043 -3.76 -29.80 -11.05
CA THR A 1043 -2.37 -30.02 -10.65
C THR A 1043 -1.38 -29.39 -11.64
N VAL A 1044 -0.11 -29.27 -11.24
CA VAL A 1044 0.97 -28.86 -12.17
C VAL A 1044 1.02 -29.80 -13.38
N GLN A 1045 0.82 -31.10 -13.17
CA GLN A 1045 0.79 -32.09 -14.25
C GLN A 1045 -0.35 -31.79 -15.23
N ASP A 1046 -1.57 -31.53 -14.74
CA ASP A 1046 -2.71 -31.18 -15.59
C ASP A 1046 -2.40 -29.93 -16.44
N ARG A 1047 -1.78 -28.91 -15.84
CA ARG A 1047 -1.38 -27.67 -16.53
C ARG A 1047 -0.28 -27.90 -17.56
N MET A 1048 0.66 -28.80 -17.30
CA MET A 1048 1.70 -29.21 -18.26
C MET A 1048 1.11 -30.01 -19.44
N GLU A 1049 0.01 -30.72 -19.21
CA GLU A 1049 -0.71 -31.52 -20.22
C GLU A 1049 -1.87 -30.75 -20.88
N ASN A 1050 -2.05 -29.45 -20.54
CA ASN A 1050 -3.13 -28.58 -21.01
C ASN A 1050 -4.56 -29.10 -20.71
N LYS A 1051 -4.72 -29.82 -19.60
CA LYS A 1051 -6.00 -30.31 -19.08
C LYS A 1051 -6.61 -29.33 -18.08
N ASP A 1052 -7.95 -29.27 -18.01
CA ASP A 1052 -8.66 -28.47 -17.01
C ASP A 1052 -9.82 -29.28 -16.39
N PRO A 1053 -9.54 -30.17 -15.42
CA PRO A 1053 -10.56 -31.02 -14.81
C PRO A 1053 -11.61 -30.22 -14.02
N GLN A 1054 -11.28 -29.03 -13.53
CA GLN A 1054 -12.22 -28.16 -12.80
C GLN A 1054 -13.28 -27.61 -13.76
N LEU A 1055 -12.86 -27.07 -14.90
CA LEU A 1055 -13.77 -26.54 -15.92
C LEU A 1055 -14.63 -27.66 -16.55
N GLU A 1056 -14.01 -28.81 -16.86
CA GLU A 1056 -14.73 -29.98 -17.37
C GLU A 1056 -15.81 -30.47 -16.39
N ARG A 1057 -15.51 -30.49 -15.09
CA ARG A 1057 -16.50 -30.82 -14.06
C ARG A 1057 -17.63 -29.79 -13.98
N ALA A 1058 -17.33 -28.49 -14.08
CA ALA A 1058 -18.35 -27.44 -14.11
C ALA A 1058 -19.31 -27.57 -15.28
N ILE A 1059 -18.79 -27.83 -16.48
CA ILE A 1059 -19.59 -28.06 -17.69
C ILE A 1059 -20.50 -29.27 -17.49
N LYS A 1060 -19.95 -30.39 -16.99
CA LYS A 1060 -20.74 -31.59 -16.71
C LYS A 1060 -21.87 -31.32 -15.71
N GLU A 1061 -21.59 -30.62 -14.62
CA GLU A 1061 -22.57 -30.31 -13.58
C GLU A 1061 -23.76 -29.50 -14.11
N ILE A 1062 -23.49 -28.49 -14.95
CA ILE A 1062 -24.54 -27.68 -15.57
C ILE A 1062 -25.33 -28.51 -16.59
N LEU A 1063 -24.66 -29.27 -17.45
CA LEU A 1063 -25.34 -30.13 -18.44
C LEU A 1063 -26.24 -31.18 -17.79
N ASP A 1064 -25.84 -31.71 -16.63
CA ASP A 1064 -26.66 -32.64 -15.87
C ASP A 1064 -27.85 -31.94 -15.18
N SER A 1065 -27.73 -30.64 -14.84
CA SER A 1065 -28.81 -29.85 -14.24
C SER A 1065 -29.86 -29.33 -15.25
N ILE A 1066 -29.51 -29.30 -16.54
CA ILE A 1066 -30.40 -28.84 -17.64
C ILE A 1066 -31.24 -29.98 -18.22
N LYS A 1067 -30.79 -31.24 -18.06
CA LYS A 1067 -31.56 -32.44 -18.45
C LYS A 1067 -32.76 -32.62 -17.55
#